data_AF-A0A8B7QNM9-F1
#
_entry.id   AF-A0A8B7QNM9-F1
#
_cell.length_a   1.000
_cell.length_b   1.000
_cell.length_c   1.000
_cell.angle_alpha   90.00
_cell.angle_beta   90.00
_cell.angle_gamma   90.00
#
_symmetry.space_group_name_H-M   'P 1'
#
loop_
_entity.id
_entity.type
_entity.pdbx_description
1 polymer ?
#
loop_
_entity_poly.entity_id
_entity_poly.type
_entity_poly.pdbx_seq_one_letter_code
_entity_poly.pdbx_strand_id
1 'polypeptide(L)'
;GFPGNTNADSVVHYRLQPPFEARFLRFLPLGWNPKGRIGMRVEVYGCVYRSEMVNFDGKSSLLYTFNQDTMNPTKDVFSLKFKTRQNGGILLHREGQNGKHITLKLVKGKLILLLNSGSANSPSPDASVTLTLGSLLDDQHWHHVLIEILNTHVSFTVDRHTHHFQAKGESSYLDLDYEISFGGIPGHGKSVVFPHKNFHGCFENLCYNGVDIIDLSKKHKPQILIMGNVSFSCSYPQTVPVTFLTSRSYLALPDISGKDKVSVTFQFRTWNRAGLLLTSQFQHESGAFTLVLHDGKLKLSVLQPGRSARDVTAGTGLNDGQWHSVSLSAKGSHLNVMVDGAAASMAHFLSGQIDLGDNYYLGGCPSNISSSGCGSSLGGFQGCLRRISIGNKAVDPVSVQQGALGSFRDLLIDSCGLTDRCLPSFCEHEGECSQSWDSFSCNCAHTGYAGATCHSSLYKQSCEAHKYRGDSSGLYYIDSDGSGPLGPALVYCNMTDAAWTSVQHNGSHLARVKSSNEENPPPVVFKYRASMDQLQAITNRANRCQQELAFHCKKSRLSPHHDGTPVSWWVGRTNETHTYWGGSLPDAQKCTCGLEGNCIDSQYYCNCDADRNEWTSDTVVLSCKEHLPVTRVVMTDAGRPHSEAAYTLGPLLCQGD
;
A
#
# COMPACT_ATOMS: atom_id res chain seq x y z
N GLY A 1 22.39 12.80 20.29
CA GLY A 1 22.36 13.88 21.29
C GLY A 1 23.20 15.04 20.77
N PHE A 2 22.92 16.27 21.22
CA PHE A 2 23.67 17.46 20.81
C PHE A 2 24.74 17.80 21.87
N PRO A 3 26.03 17.90 21.52
CA PRO A 3 27.05 18.37 22.46
C PRO A 3 26.75 19.79 22.96
N GLY A 4 26.63 19.97 24.27
CA GLY A 4 26.47 21.32 24.86
C GLY A 4 27.75 22.15 24.81
N ASN A 5 27.64 23.43 25.19
CA ASN A 5 28.79 24.29 25.48
C ASN A 5 29.60 23.78 26.70
N THR A 6 30.89 24.09 26.74
CA THR A 6 31.81 23.62 27.79
C THR A 6 32.11 24.66 28.86
N ASN A 7 31.72 25.93 28.64
CA ASN A 7 31.89 27.06 29.56
C ASN A 7 30.68 28.01 29.48
N ALA A 8 30.64 29.05 30.31
CA ALA A 8 29.51 29.98 30.40
C ALA A 8 29.35 30.93 29.19
N ASP A 9 30.45 31.16 28.46
CA ASP A 9 30.53 32.23 27.46
C ASP A 9 30.31 31.71 26.02
N SER A 10 30.79 30.51 25.72
CA SER A 10 30.68 29.90 24.41
C SER A 10 29.24 29.52 24.07
N VAL A 11 28.82 29.86 22.85
CA VAL A 11 27.53 29.46 22.29
C VAL A 11 27.78 28.36 21.26
N VAL A 12 27.10 27.23 21.42
CA VAL A 12 27.10 26.13 20.46
C VAL A 12 25.71 26.07 19.83
N HIS A 13 25.66 26.20 18.51
CA HIS A 13 24.40 26.22 17.77
C HIS A 13 24.21 24.90 17.01
N TYR A 14 23.00 24.36 17.09
CA TYR A 14 22.59 23.23 16.26
C TYR A 14 21.40 23.66 15.40
N ARG A 15 21.62 23.70 14.09
CA ARG A 15 20.53 23.86 13.14
C ARG A 15 19.90 22.49 12.93
N LEU A 16 18.61 22.39 13.22
CA LEU A 16 17.86 21.16 13.02
C LEU A 16 17.46 21.07 11.56
N GLN A 17 17.93 20.02 10.90
CA GLN A 17 17.58 19.70 9.51
C GLN A 17 17.04 18.27 9.46
N PRO A 18 15.76 18.07 9.12
CA PRO A 18 14.76 19.11 8.84
C PRO A 18 14.35 19.91 10.10
N PRO A 19 13.80 21.12 9.96
CA PRO A 19 13.14 21.81 11.07
C PRO A 19 11.94 20.99 11.56
N PHE A 20 11.47 21.29 12.77
CA PHE A 20 10.34 20.61 13.38
C PHE A 20 9.40 21.62 14.04
N GLU A 21 8.13 21.27 14.14
CA GLU A 21 7.09 22.07 14.79
C GLU A 21 6.84 21.52 16.20
N ALA A 22 6.73 22.40 17.20
CA ALA A 22 6.46 21.98 18.56
C ALA A 22 5.72 23.05 19.37
N ARG A 23 4.77 22.60 20.20
CA ARG A 23 4.13 23.44 21.24
C ARG A 23 4.94 23.45 22.54
N PHE A 24 5.56 22.31 22.87
CA PHE A 24 6.38 22.14 24.07
C PHE A 24 7.69 21.48 23.68
N LEU A 25 8.79 21.91 24.30
CA LEU A 25 10.11 21.35 24.11
C LEU A 25 10.60 20.80 25.45
N ARG A 26 10.95 19.51 25.46
CA ARG A 26 11.59 18.86 26.61
C ARG A 26 13.03 18.54 26.27
N PHE A 27 13.96 19.05 27.06
CA PHE A 27 15.36 18.71 26.96
C PHE A 27 15.68 17.57 27.93
N LEU A 28 16.36 16.53 27.43
CA LEU A 28 16.79 15.37 28.21
C LEU A 28 18.32 15.37 28.29
N PRO A 29 18.92 15.72 29.44
CA PRO A 29 20.37 15.65 29.63
C PRO A 29 20.85 14.19 29.54
N LEU A 30 21.77 13.90 28.62
CA LEU A 30 22.34 12.55 28.44
C LEU A 30 23.69 12.35 29.15
N GLY A 31 24.39 13.44 29.47
CA GLY A 31 25.70 13.41 30.11
C GLY A 31 26.09 14.77 30.69
N TRP A 32 27.01 14.76 31.64
CA TRP A 32 27.42 15.94 32.41
C TRP A 32 28.71 16.56 31.87
N ASN A 33 28.95 17.84 32.17
CA ASN A 33 30.22 18.49 31.86
C ASN A 33 31.34 17.85 32.70
N PRO A 34 32.37 17.25 32.08
CA PRO A 34 33.45 16.60 32.80
C PRO A 34 34.37 17.57 33.56
N LYS A 35 34.31 18.88 33.29
CA LYS A 35 35.23 19.90 33.83
C LYS A 35 34.61 20.88 34.85
N GLY A 36 33.36 20.73 35.27
CA GLY A 36 32.78 21.74 36.16
C GLY A 36 31.31 21.58 36.55
N ARG A 37 30.70 22.72 36.92
CA ARG A 37 29.35 22.82 37.50
C ARG A 37 28.24 22.61 36.47
N ILE A 38 27.05 22.25 36.96
CA ILE A 38 25.84 22.01 36.17
C ILE A 38 25.19 23.34 35.81
N GLY A 39 24.97 23.57 34.52
CA GLY A 39 24.22 24.71 34.01
C GLY A 39 23.76 24.46 32.58
N MET A 40 22.52 24.83 32.27
CA MET A 40 21.95 24.73 30.94
C MET A 40 21.35 26.08 30.54
N ARG A 41 21.92 26.71 29.51
CA ARG A 41 21.33 27.86 28.84
C ARG A 41 20.95 27.42 27.44
N VAL A 42 19.67 27.55 27.10
CA VAL A 42 19.18 27.23 25.75
C VAL A 42 18.29 28.34 25.26
N GLU A 43 18.48 28.66 23.99
CA GLU A 43 17.59 29.51 23.22
C GLU A 43 17.10 28.70 22.02
N VAL A 44 15.82 28.87 21.67
CA VAL A 44 15.22 28.20 20.53
C VAL A 44 14.73 29.27 19.58
N TYR A 45 15.23 29.23 18.35
CA TYR A 45 14.88 30.16 17.29
C TYR A 45 13.93 29.48 16.31
N GLY A 46 12.84 30.16 15.96
CA GLY A 46 11.82 29.66 15.05
C GLY A 46 10.79 30.73 14.67
N CYS A 47 9.88 30.38 13.77
CA CYS A 47 8.76 31.23 13.38
C CYS A 47 7.50 30.85 14.17
N VAL A 48 6.59 31.81 14.36
CA VAL A 48 5.26 31.52 14.91
C VAL A 48 4.51 30.63 13.91
N TYR A 49 4.08 29.46 14.39
CA TYR A 49 3.25 28.55 13.60
C TYR A 49 1.78 28.96 13.75
N ARG A 50 1.14 29.34 12.64
CA ARG A 50 -0.30 29.62 12.61
C ARG A 50 -1.04 28.31 12.36
N SER A 51 -1.91 27.96 13.31
CA SER A 51 -2.70 26.74 13.31
C SER A 51 -4.17 27.10 13.22
N GLU A 52 -4.77 26.88 12.06
CA GLU A 52 -6.21 27.01 11.85
C GLU A 52 -6.81 25.61 11.90
N MET A 53 -7.79 25.40 12.78
CA MET A 53 -8.39 24.08 13.00
C MET A 53 -9.90 24.09 12.75
N VAL A 54 -10.41 22.94 12.32
CA VAL A 54 -11.85 22.64 12.25
C VAL A 54 -12.08 21.21 12.74
N ASN A 55 -13.16 20.99 13.48
CA ASN A 55 -13.52 19.70 14.05
C ASN A 55 -14.87 19.22 13.49
N PHE A 56 -14.89 17.96 13.11
CA PHE A 56 -16.01 17.22 12.54
C PHE A 56 -16.50 16.19 13.55
N ASP A 57 -17.81 16.12 13.74
CA ASP A 57 -18.47 15.24 14.73
C ASP A 57 -18.94 13.90 14.14
N GLY A 58 -18.60 13.63 12.87
CA GLY A 58 -19.10 12.49 12.09
C GLY A 58 -20.48 12.74 11.46
N LYS A 59 -21.03 13.95 11.57
CA LYS A 59 -22.27 14.38 10.91
C LYS A 59 -22.11 15.68 10.13
N SER A 60 -21.11 16.50 10.48
CA SER A 60 -20.77 17.73 9.78
C SER A 60 -19.80 17.51 8.61
N SER A 61 -19.83 18.42 7.64
CA SER A 61 -18.91 18.49 6.51
C SER A 61 -18.77 19.93 5.99
N LEU A 62 -17.71 20.19 5.23
CA LEU A 62 -17.50 21.44 4.50
C LEU A 62 -17.59 21.16 3.00
N LEU A 63 -18.33 21.98 2.27
CA LEU A 63 -18.44 21.91 0.82
C LEU A 63 -17.84 23.18 0.22
N TYR A 64 -16.76 23.03 -0.54
CA TYR A 64 -16.05 24.13 -1.19
C TYR A 64 -16.34 24.14 -2.68
N THR A 65 -16.76 25.29 -3.20
CA THR A 65 -17.05 25.51 -4.62
C THR A 65 -16.11 26.58 -5.19
N PHE A 66 -15.43 26.29 -6.29
CA PHE A 66 -14.51 27.23 -6.95
C PHE A 66 -14.92 27.52 -8.40
N ASN A 67 -14.48 28.67 -8.93
CA ASN A 67 -14.83 29.11 -10.28
C ASN A 67 -13.96 28.44 -11.34
N GLN A 68 -14.59 28.06 -12.46
CA GLN A 68 -13.96 27.37 -13.58
C GLN A 68 -13.08 28.29 -14.46
N ASP A 69 -13.38 29.61 -14.49
CA ASP A 69 -12.69 30.59 -15.35
C ASP A 69 -11.23 30.89 -14.94
N THR A 70 -10.85 30.52 -13.71
CA THR A 70 -9.46 30.59 -13.25
C THR A 70 -8.75 29.29 -13.61
N MET A 71 -8.29 29.17 -14.86
CA MET A 71 -7.37 28.14 -15.39
C MET A 71 -7.66 26.71 -14.90
N ASN A 72 -8.14 25.81 -15.78
CA ASN A 72 -8.06 24.36 -15.54
C ASN A 72 -6.69 24.02 -14.95
N PRO A 73 -6.59 23.71 -13.65
CA PRO A 73 -5.27 23.65 -13.03
C PRO A 73 -4.62 22.40 -13.60
N THR A 74 -3.50 22.58 -14.31
CA THR A 74 -2.60 21.49 -14.71
C THR A 74 -2.08 20.71 -13.50
N LYS A 75 -2.37 21.19 -12.28
CA LYS A 75 -1.96 20.65 -10.99
C LYS A 75 -3.05 20.81 -9.92
N ASP A 76 -3.56 19.72 -9.37
CA ASP A 76 -4.37 19.73 -8.15
C ASP A 76 -3.52 19.39 -6.92
N VAL A 77 -3.64 20.19 -5.85
CA VAL A 77 -2.89 20.04 -4.60
C VAL A 77 -3.83 20.09 -3.42
N PHE A 78 -3.97 18.96 -2.71
CA PHE A 78 -4.66 18.86 -1.43
C PHE A 78 -3.63 18.74 -0.33
N SER A 79 -3.68 19.61 0.67
CA SER A 79 -2.79 19.60 1.83
C SER A 79 -3.60 19.76 3.10
N LEU A 80 -3.47 18.85 4.05
CA LEU A 80 -4.12 18.96 5.36
C LEU A 80 -3.35 18.18 6.41
N LYS A 81 -3.52 18.55 7.68
CA LYS A 81 -3.22 17.67 8.81
C LYS A 81 -4.53 17.16 9.40
N PHE A 82 -4.60 15.90 9.82
CA PHE A 82 -5.77 15.36 10.51
C PHE A 82 -5.41 14.64 11.80
N LYS A 83 -6.38 14.54 12.70
CA LYS A 83 -6.29 13.84 13.97
C LYS A 83 -7.62 13.17 14.31
N THR A 84 -7.61 11.87 14.61
CA THR A 84 -8.84 11.12 14.93
C THR A 84 -8.59 9.92 15.85
N ARG A 85 -9.69 9.43 16.45
CA ARG A 85 -9.79 8.14 17.17
C ARG A 85 -10.52 7.07 16.39
N GLN A 86 -11.24 7.47 15.35
CA GLN A 86 -12.00 6.53 14.55
C GLN A 86 -11.04 5.84 13.62
N ASN A 87 -11.17 4.53 13.50
CA ASN A 87 -10.39 3.76 12.54
C ASN A 87 -10.94 3.88 11.11
N GLY A 88 -11.99 4.68 10.89
CA GLY A 88 -12.45 4.99 9.54
C GLY A 88 -13.28 6.27 9.44
N GLY A 89 -13.34 6.81 8.23
CA GLY A 89 -14.04 8.06 7.92
C GLY A 89 -13.64 8.62 6.55
N ILE A 90 -14.53 9.34 5.88
CA ILE A 90 -14.22 10.03 4.61
C ILE A 90 -13.62 11.40 4.91
N LEU A 91 -12.36 11.62 4.51
CA LEU A 91 -11.66 12.89 4.76
C LEU A 91 -11.96 13.91 3.66
N LEU A 92 -11.91 13.46 2.40
CA LEU A 92 -12.10 14.28 1.21
C LEU A 92 -12.83 13.44 0.17
N HIS A 93 -13.77 14.07 -0.54
CA HIS A 93 -14.41 13.49 -1.71
C HIS A 93 -14.76 14.56 -2.74
N ARG A 94 -14.41 14.29 -3.99
CA ARG A 94 -14.75 15.10 -5.17
C ARG A 94 -15.29 14.15 -6.24
N GLU A 95 -16.48 14.41 -6.72
CA GLU A 95 -17.12 13.67 -7.80
C GLU A 95 -17.18 14.57 -9.05
N GLY A 96 -17.22 13.98 -10.23
CA GLY A 96 -17.37 14.67 -11.50
C GLY A 96 -18.43 14.06 -12.38
N GLN A 97 -18.69 14.72 -13.50
CA GLN A 97 -19.57 14.19 -14.53
C GLN A 97 -18.99 12.86 -15.06
N ASN A 98 -19.86 11.87 -15.34
CA ASN A 98 -19.48 10.53 -15.82
C ASN A 98 -18.85 9.57 -14.79
N GLY A 99 -19.07 9.79 -13.48
CA GLY A 99 -18.69 8.83 -12.42
C GLY A 99 -17.21 8.83 -12.01
N LYS A 100 -16.45 9.79 -12.54
CA LYS A 100 -15.08 10.09 -12.10
C LYS A 100 -15.12 10.59 -10.67
N HIS A 101 -14.20 10.12 -9.83
CA HIS A 101 -14.13 10.63 -8.46
C HIS A 101 -12.73 10.47 -7.86
N ILE A 102 -12.42 11.38 -6.95
CA ILE A 102 -11.26 11.35 -6.07
C ILE A 102 -11.80 11.22 -4.65
N THR A 103 -11.38 10.18 -3.94
CA THR A 103 -11.80 9.97 -2.54
C THR A 103 -10.61 9.63 -1.68
N LEU A 104 -10.41 10.39 -0.61
CA LEU A 104 -9.48 10.05 0.46
C LEU A 104 -10.29 9.58 1.67
N LYS A 105 -10.06 8.34 2.10
CA LYS A 105 -10.77 7.75 3.24
C LYS A 105 -9.81 7.05 4.19
N LEU A 106 -10.11 7.11 5.47
CA LEU A 106 -9.47 6.30 6.50
C LEU A 106 -10.23 4.96 6.58
N VAL A 107 -9.50 3.85 6.56
CA VAL A 107 -10.04 2.49 6.71
C VAL A 107 -9.08 1.67 7.54
N LYS A 108 -9.56 1.15 8.69
CA LYS A 108 -8.76 0.41 9.67
C LYS A 108 -7.46 1.13 10.08
N GLY A 109 -7.51 2.46 10.23
CA GLY A 109 -6.35 3.28 10.59
C GLY A 109 -5.34 3.49 9.45
N LYS A 110 -5.68 3.16 8.21
CA LYS A 110 -4.85 3.38 7.00
C LYS A 110 -5.54 4.36 6.07
N LEU A 111 -4.80 5.26 5.42
CA LEU A 111 -5.39 6.14 4.41
C LEU A 111 -5.42 5.44 3.06
N ILE A 112 -6.59 5.48 2.44
CA ILE A 112 -6.83 4.95 1.11
C ILE A 112 -7.22 6.10 0.18
N LEU A 113 -6.41 6.34 -0.84
CA LEU A 113 -6.70 7.24 -1.95
C LEU A 113 -7.28 6.41 -3.10
N LEU A 114 -8.50 6.73 -3.50
CA LEU A 114 -9.19 6.14 -4.63
C LEU A 114 -9.33 7.17 -5.74
N LEU A 115 -8.81 6.85 -6.93
CA LEU A 115 -8.96 7.65 -8.14
C LEU A 115 -9.68 6.82 -9.20
N ASN A 116 -10.81 7.31 -9.69
CA ASN A 116 -11.58 6.67 -10.75
C ASN A 116 -11.61 7.57 -11.99
N SER A 117 -11.26 7.00 -13.16
CA SER A 117 -11.18 7.72 -14.44
C SER A 117 -12.49 7.69 -15.26
N GLY A 118 -13.52 6.94 -14.86
CA GLY A 118 -14.82 6.88 -15.53
C GLY A 118 -14.82 6.08 -16.87
N SER A 119 -15.90 5.31 -17.10
CA SER A 119 -16.24 4.48 -18.28
C SER A 119 -15.40 3.23 -18.60
N ALA A 120 -15.99 2.06 -18.33
CA ALA A 120 -16.21 1.04 -19.36
C ALA A 120 -17.49 0.27 -19.00
N ASN A 121 -18.35 -0.05 -19.98
CA ASN A 121 -19.50 -0.96 -19.85
C ASN A 121 -19.09 -2.43 -19.58
N SER A 122 -17.98 -2.61 -18.87
CA SER A 122 -17.36 -3.85 -18.44
C SER A 122 -16.50 -3.50 -17.23
N PRO A 123 -16.59 -4.22 -16.10
CA PRO A 123 -15.72 -4.02 -14.95
C PRO A 123 -14.30 -4.46 -15.32
N SER A 124 -13.57 -3.59 -16.01
CA SER A 124 -12.13 -3.73 -16.19
C SER A 124 -11.44 -3.39 -14.87
N PRO A 125 -10.54 -4.24 -14.34
CA PRO A 125 -9.75 -3.95 -13.16
C PRO A 125 -8.81 -2.74 -13.30
N ASP A 126 -8.65 -2.19 -14.52
CA ASP A 126 -7.73 -1.09 -14.81
C ASP A 126 -8.34 0.33 -14.72
N ALA A 127 -9.65 0.46 -14.44
CA ALA A 127 -10.34 1.78 -14.46
C ALA A 127 -10.22 2.60 -13.16
N SER A 128 -9.81 1.97 -12.05
CA SER A 128 -9.70 2.60 -10.73
C SER A 128 -8.38 2.28 -10.06
N VAL A 129 -7.66 3.32 -9.64
CA VAL A 129 -6.41 3.19 -8.87
C VAL A 129 -6.74 3.34 -7.40
N THR A 130 -6.35 2.34 -6.59
CA THR A 130 -6.46 2.39 -5.13
C THR A 130 -5.08 2.35 -4.51
N LEU A 131 -4.77 3.30 -3.64
CA LEU A 131 -3.48 3.40 -2.97
C LEU A 131 -3.68 3.49 -1.48
N THR A 132 -2.85 2.75 -0.74
CA THR A 132 -2.90 2.74 0.72
C THR A 132 -1.59 3.27 1.27
N LEU A 133 -1.65 4.28 2.14
CA LEU A 133 -0.49 4.82 2.86
C LEU A 133 -0.80 5.08 4.32
N GLY A 134 0.25 5.00 5.13
CA GLY A 134 0.19 5.12 6.58
C GLY A 134 -0.53 3.95 7.26
N SER A 135 -0.33 3.84 8.57
CA SER A 135 -0.97 2.84 9.41
C SER A 135 -1.11 3.37 10.83
N LEU A 136 -2.08 2.82 11.58
CA LEU A 136 -2.39 3.22 12.94
C LEU A 136 -2.65 4.73 13.11
N LEU A 137 -3.20 5.38 12.07
CA LEU A 137 -3.45 6.83 12.02
C LEU A 137 -4.65 7.27 12.88
N ASP A 138 -5.21 6.34 13.68
CA ASP A 138 -6.28 6.54 14.66
C ASP A 138 -5.72 6.72 16.09
N ASP A 139 -4.45 7.12 16.21
CA ASP A 139 -3.66 7.17 17.43
C ASP A 139 -3.80 8.48 18.23
N GLN A 140 -4.62 9.43 17.76
CA GLN A 140 -4.76 10.80 18.30
C GLN A 140 -3.55 11.71 18.15
N HIS A 141 -2.65 11.44 17.21
CA HIS A 141 -1.65 12.40 16.78
C HIS A 141 -2.10 13.13 15.51
N TRP A 142 -1.38 14.21 15.21
CA TRP A 142 -1.56 14.93 13.95
C TRP A 142 -0.76 14.22 12.87
N HIS A 143 -1.44 13.84 11.79
CA HIS A 143 -0.83 13.26 10.61
C HIS A 143 -0.97 14.22 9.44
N HIS A 144 0.12 14.44 8.71
CA HIS A 144 0.16 15.28 7.53
C HIS A 144 -0.21 14.49 6.28
N VAL A 145 -1.02 15.06 5.41
CA VAL A 145 -1.42 14.49 4.13
C VAL A 145 -1.22 15.52 3.04
N LEU A 146 -0.51 15.13 1.99
CA LEU A 146 -0.30 15.92 0.78
C LEU A 146 -0.59 15.04 -0.44
N ILE A 147 -1.51 15.48 -1.29
CA ILE A 147 -1.82 14.83 -2.56
C ILE A 147 -1.54 15.87 -3.65
N GLU A 148 -0.63 15.55 -4.56
CA GLU A 148 -0.33 16.35 -5.74
C GLU A 148 -0.63 15.55 -7.00
N ILE A 149 -1.52 16.07 -7.85
CA ILE A 149 -1.92 15.46 -9.11
C ILE A 149 -1.48 16.39 -10.22
N LEU A 150 -0.57 15.94 -11.09
CA LEU A 150 -0.02 16.67 -12.22
C LEU A 150 -0.21 15.84 -13.50
N ASN A 151 -1.20 16.19 -14.31
CA ASN A 151 -1.64 15.40 -15.46
C ASN A 151 -1.99 13.95 -15.07
N THR A 152 -1.10 12.99 -15.36
CA THR A 152 -1.19 11.57 -15.00
C THR A 152 -0.29 11.18 -13.82
N HIS A 153 0.61 12.07 -13.39
CA HIS A 153 1.52 11.81 -12.28
C HIS A 153 0.86 12.21 -10.97
N VAL A 154 0.82 11.29 -10.02
CA VAL A 154 0.24 11.56 -8.71
C VAL A 154 1.26 11.23 -7.63
N SER A 155 1.43 12.17 -6.72
CA SER A 155 2.26 12.03 -5.53
C SER A 155 1.35 12.05 -4.31
N PHE A 156 1.29 10.93 -3.60
CA PHE A 156 0.52 10.80 -2.36
C PHE A 156 1.48 10.68 -1.19
N THR A 157 1.45 11.64 -0.27
CA THR A 157 2.32 11.70 0.90
C THR A 157 1.51 11.63 2.17
N VAL A 158 1.91 10.74 3.07
CA VAL A 158 1.41 10.66 4.45
C VAL A 158 2.60 10.78 5.40
N ASP A 159 2.56 11.79 6.26
CA ASP A 159 3.66 12.23 7.11
C ASP A 159 4.96 12.48 6.33
N ARG A 160 5.87 11.49 6.31
CA ARG A 160 7.16 11.55 5.60
C ARG A 160 7.26 10.55 4.44
N HIS A 161 6.24 9.73 4.23
CA HIS A 161 6.26 8.68 3.23
C HIS A 161 5.49 9.13 2.00
N THR A 162 6.18 9.24 0.87
CA THR A 162 5.61 9.63 -0.41
C THR A 162 5.60 8.44 -1.36
N HIS A 163 4.45 8.19 -1.99
CA HIS A 163 4.31 7.24 -3.08
C HIS A 163 4.01 8.01 -4.37
N HIS A 164 4.86 7.82 -5.37
CA HIS A 164 4.68 8.36 -6.71
C HIS A 164 4.14 7.28 -7.63
N PHE A 165 3.18 7.61 -8.48
CA PHE A 165 2.71 6.71 -9.52
C PHE A 165 2.18 7.48 -10.71
N GLN A 166 2.13 6.79 -11.84
CA GLN A 166 1.54 7.29 -13.06
C GLN A 166 0.20 6.58 -13.28
N ALA A 167 -0.90 7.33 -13.28
CA ALA A 167 -2.22 6.81 -13.59
C ALA A 167 -2.28 6.37 -15.06
N LYS A 168 -2.76 5.14 -15.31
CA LYS A 168 -2.97 4.61 -16.65
C LYS A 168 -4.34 5.06 -17.17
N GLY A 169 -4.36 5.85 -18.25
CA GLY A 169 -5.56 6.34 -18.91
C GLY A 169 -5.26 7.58 -19.76
N GLU A 170 -5.88 7.68 -20.94
CA GLU A 170 -5.71 8.83 -21.86
C GLU A 170 -6.40 10.12 -21.39
N SER A 171 -7.20 10.07 -20.32
CA SER A 171 -7.90 11.24 -19.79
C SER A 171 -7.28 11.72 -18.49
N SER A 172 -6.69 12.92 -18.53
CA SER A 172 -6.41 13.76 -17.38
C SER A 172 -7.63 13.85 -16.44
N TYR A 173 -7.44 13.84 -15.13
CA TYR A 173 -8.51 14.01 -14.10
C TYR A 173 -9.16 15.42 -14.10
N LEU A 174 -9.12 16.13 -15.22
CA LEU A 174 -9.51 17.53 -15.45
C LEU A 174 -11.03 17.75 -15.62
N ASP A 175 -11.86 16.72 -15.50
CA ASP A 175 -13.33 16.78 -15.72
C ASP A 175 -14.11 16.44 -14.45
N LEU A 176 -13.55 16.79 -13.29
CA LEU A 176 -14.20 16.66 -11.98
C LEU A 176 -14.97 17.94 -11.65
N ASP A 177 -16.13 17.81 -10.99
CA ASP A 177 -16.96 18.97 -10.65
C ASP A 177 -16.17 19.95 -9.77
N TYR A 178 -16.62 21.20 -9.77
CA TYR A 178 -15.99 22.32 -9.06
C TYR A 178 -16.30 22.31 -7.56
N GLU A 179 -16.92 21.23 -7.07
CA GLU A 179 -17.33 21.05 -5.68
C GLU A 179 -16.47 19.98 -5.00
N ILE A 180 -15.91 20.35 -3.85
CA ILE A 180 -15.07 19.47 -3.04
C ILE A 180 -15.68 19.37 -1.65
N SER A 181 -15.93 18.15 -1.20
CA SER A 181 -16.43 17.88 0.14
C SER A 181 -15.29 17.43 1.08
N PHE A 182 -15.27 17.99 2.28
CA PHE A 182 -14.31 17.67 3.34
C PHE A 182 -15.06 17.22 4.60
N GLY A 183 -14.57 16.17 5.24
CA GLY A 183 -15.14 15.60 6.47
C GLY A 183 -16.34 14.66 6.27
N GLY A 184 -16.87 14.55 5.04
CA GLY A 184 -17.98 13.65 4.72
C GLY A 184 -18.58 13.97 3.35
N ILE A 185 -19.39 13.06 2.82
CA ILE A 185 -20.11 13.27 1.55
C ILE A 185 -21.51 13.81 1.88
N PRO A 186 -21.91 14.99 1.35
CA PRO A 186 -23.27 15.48 1.52
C PRO A 186 -24.25 14.52 0.86
N GLY A 187 -25.29 14.11 1.59
CA GLY A 187 -26.31 13.21 1.06
C GLY A 187 -27.14 13.90 -0.01
N HIS A 188 -26.83 13.69 -1.29
CA HIS A 188 -27.76 14.01 -2.37
C HIS A 188 -28.91 13.00 -2.34
N GLY A 189 -30.14 13.49 -2.44
CA GLY A 189 -31.40 12.76 -2.22
C GLY A 189 -31.74 11.60 -3.18
N LYS A 190 -30.76 10.87 -3.70
CA LYS A 190 -30.95 9.60 -4.43
C LYS A 190 -29.86 8.60 -4.06
N SER A 191 -30.18 7.76 -3.08
CA SER A 191 -29.76 6.35 -2.94
C SER A 191 -28.42 5.93 -3.57
N VAL A 192 -27.31 6.51 -3.13
CA VAL A 192 -26.01 5.82 -3.12
C VAL A 192 -25.65 5.64 -1.67
N VAL A 193 -25.91 4.45 -1.14
CA VAL A 193 -25.45 4.05 0.19
C VAL A 193 -23.93 3.97 0.12
N PHE A 194 -23.23 5.06 0.41
CA PHE A 194 -21.80 4.99 0.67
C PHE A 194 -21.62 4.13 1.93
N PRO A 195 -20.91 3.00 1.87
CA PRO A 195 -20.82 2.09 3.02
C PRO A 195 -19.94 2.64 4.16
N HIS A 196 -19.38 3.84 4.00
CA HIS A 196 -18.37 4.41 4.89
C HIS A 196 -18.94 5.62 5.65
N LYS A 197 -18.56 5.74 6.92
CA LYS A 197 -18.99 6.82 7.82
C LYS A 197 -18.30 8.14 7.45
N ASN A 198 -18.94 9.27 7.77
CA ASN A 198 -18.29 10.58 7.73
C ASN A 198 -17.14 10.65 8.76
N PHE A 199 -16.19 11.56 8.53
CA PHE A 199 -15.04 11.72 9.40
C PHE A 199 -15.44 12.36 10.74
N HIS A 200 -14.89 11.80 11.81
CA HIS A 200 -15.04 12.33 13.16
C HIS A 200 -13.62 12.54 13.70
N GLY A 201 -13.21 13.81 13.78
CA GLY A 201 -11.82 14.19 14.03
C GLY A 201 -11.62 15.68 13.79
N CYS A 202 -10.37 16.11 13.86
CA CYS A 202 -9.98 17.48 13.53
C CYS A 202 -9.15 17.52 12.26
N PHE A 203 -9.30 18.59 11.49
CA PHE A 203 -8.33 19.04 10.50
C PHE A 203 -7.59 20.28 11.01
N GLU A 204 -6.34 20.40 10.60
CA GLU A 204 -5.49 21.57 10.78
C GLU A 204 -4.91 21.97 9.42
N ASN A 205 -4.91 23.28 9.13
CA ASN A 205 -4.31 23.89 7.94
C ASN A 205 -4.73 23.19 6.63
N LEU A 206 -6.06 23.01 6.45
CA LEU A 206 -6.65 22.45 5.24
C LEU A 206 -6.57 23.46 4.09
N CYS A 207 -5.82 23.09 3.06
CA CYS A 207 -5.60 23.89 1.86
C CYS A 207 -5.90 23.09 0.59
N TYR A 208 -6.49 23.77 -0.39
CA TYR A 208 -6.63 23.28 -1.76
C TYR A 208 -6.06 24.31 -2.74
N ASN A 209 -5.08 23.92 -3.57
CA ASN A 209 -4.39 24.80 -4.51
C ASN A 209 -3.93 26.14 -3.88
N GLY A 210 -3.47 26.08 -2.62
CA GLY A 210 -3.01 27.24 -1.85
C GLY A 210 -4.12 28.07 -1.17
N VAL A 211 -5.39 27.76 -1.41
CA VAL A 211 -6.54 28.39 -0.74
C VAL A 211 -6.79 27.72 0.61
N ASP A 212 -6.75 28.50 1.69
CA ASP A 212 -7.06 28.05 3.06
C ASP A 212 -8.58 27.92 3.26
N ILE A 213 -9.06 26.67 3.29
CA ILE A 213 -10.49 26.35 3.37
C ILE A 213 -11.04 26.65 4.77
N ILE A 214 -10.21 26.55 5.82
CA ILE A 214 -10.63 26.82 7.20
C ILE A 214 -10.82 28.32 7.40
N ASP A 215 -9.92 29.15 6.87
CA ASP A 215 -10.06 30.61 6.90
C ASP A 215 -11.31 31.08 6.14
N LEU A 216 -11.59 30.50 4.96
CA LEU A 216 -12.84 30.77 4.24
C LEU A 216 -14.07 30.41 5.08
N SER A 217 -14.04 29.27 5.76
CA SER A 217 -15.12 28.79 6.63
C SER A 217 -15.37 29.73 7.79
N LYS A 218 -14.31 30.15 8.50
CA LYS A 218 -14.39 31.10 9.62
C LYS A 218 -14.94 32.47 9.22
N LYS A 219 -14.62 32.91 8.00
CA LYS A 219 -15.07 34.18 7.44
C LYS A 219 -16.41 34.11 6.72
N HIS A 220 -17.06 32.93 6.70
CA HIS A 220 -18.34 32.70 6.02
C HIS A 220 -18.37 33.21 4.58
N LYS A 221 -17.32 32.89 3.82
CA LYS A 221 -17.22 33.29 2.42
C LYS A 221 -18.23 32.52 1.54
N PRO A 222 -18.73 33.10 0.45
CA PRO A 222 -19.76 32.46 -0.37
C PRO A 222 -19.29 31.18 -1.08
N GLN A 223 -17.98 30.99 -1.24
CA GLN A 223 -17.39 29.79 -1.84
C GLN A 223 -17.46 28.55 -0.93
N ILE A 224 -17.85 28.69 0.35
CA ILE A 224 -17.88 27.59 1.31
C ILE A 224 -19.26 27.44 1.92
N LEU A 225 -19.79 26.22 1.89
CA LEU A 225 -21.02 25.83 2.55
C LEU A 225 -20.70 24.89 3.71
N ILE A 226 -21.09 25.30 4.91
CA ILE A 226 -20.93 24.52 6.14
C ILE A 226 -22.19 23.66 6.31
N MET A 227 -22.02 22.34 6.35
CA MET A 227 -23.09 21.38 6.61
C MET A 227 -23.01 20.85 8.03
N GLY A 228 -24.09 20.93 8.79
CA GLY A 228 -24.13 20.52 10.19
C GLY A 228 -23.41 21.49 11.13
N ASN A 229 -22.94 21.01 12.28
CA ASN A 229 -22.25 21.84 13.27
C ASN A 229 -20.74 21.55 13.25
N VAL A 230 -19.96 22.52 12.78
CA VAL A 230 -18.49 22.48 12.82
C VAL A 230 -17.99 23.39 13.93
N SER A 231 -16.96 22.95 14.67
CA SER A 231 -16.28 23.79 15.66
C SER A 231 -14.87 24.12 15.21
N PHE A 232 -14.44 25.35 15.39
CA PHE A 232 -13.08 25.79 15.02
C PHE A 232 -12.04 25.58 16.13
N SER A 233 -12.28 24.58 16.97
CA SER A 233 -11.43 24.15 18.06
C SER A 233 -11.38 22.62 18.09
N CYS A 234 -10.21 22.09 18.44
CA CYS A 234 -10.00 20.66 18.57
C CYS A 234 -9.93 20.25 20.04
N SER A 235 -11.03 19.74 20.59
CA SER A 235 -11.10 19.24 21.96
C SER A 235 -11.74 17.86 21.99
N TYR A 236 -10.97 16.84 22.38
CA TYR A 236 -11.48 15.49 22.63
C TYR A 236 -11.34 15.15 24.12
N PRO A 237 -12.32 14.45 24.72
CA PRO A 237 -12.12 13.87 26.05
C PRO A 237 -10.89 12.95 26.01
N GLN A 238 -9.91 13.24 26.85
CA GLN A 238 -8.71 12.42 26.93
C GLN A 238 -9.10 11.02 27.41
N THR A 239 -8.71 10.02 26.63
CA THR A 239 -8.66 8.62 27.10
C THR A 239 -7.19 8.29 27.08
N VAL A 240 -6.62 8.06 28.24
CA VAL A 240 -5.21 7.78 28.44
C VAL A 240 -4.98 6.30 28.13
N PRO A 241 -4.29 5.95 27.03
CA PRO A 241 -3.94 4.56 26.76
C PRO A 241 -2.75 4.13 27.63
N VAL A 242 -2.57 2.81 27.74
CA VAL A 242 -1.44 2.19 28.45
C VAL A 242 -0.81 1.15 27.54
N THR A 243 0.50 1.22 27.35
CA THR A 243 1.28 0.25 26.56
C THR A 243 2.01 -0.73 27.47
N PHE A 244 1.87 -2.02 27.17
CA PHE A 244 2.59 -3.13 27.79
C PHE A 244 3.82 -3.44 26.93
N LEU A 245 5.00 -3.05 27.41
CA LEU A 245 6.23 -3.04 26.61
C LEU A 245 6.86 -4.44 26.45
N THR A 246 6.70 -5.30 27.46
CA THR A 246 7.35 -6.61 27.52
C THR A 246 6.36 -7.68 27.95
N SER A 247 6.67 -8.96 27.69
CA SER A 247 5.88 -10.09 28.17
C SER A 247 5.87 -10.26 29.70
N ARG A 248 6.60 -9.42 30.45
CA ARG A 248 6.57 -9.34 31.92
C ARG A 248 5.85 -8.10 32.44
N SER A 249 5.39 -7.23 31.55
CA SER A 249 4.64 -6.04 31.90
C SER A 249 3.31 -6.43 32.52
N TYR A 250 2.89 -5.73 33.57
CA TYR A 250 1.59 -5.96 34.18
C TYR A 250 1.02 -4.68 34.77
N LEU A 251 -0.30 -4.66 34.89
CA LEU A 251 -1.07 -3.66 35.63
C LEU A 251 -1.93 -4.40 36.66
N ALA A 252 -1.63 -4.21 37.95
CA ALA A 252 -2.39 -4.77 39.06
C ALA A 252 -3.31 -3.69 39.62
N LEU A 253 -4.62 -3.94 39.56
CA LEU A 253 -5.64 -3.03 40.05
C LEU A 253 -6.41 -3.69 41.21
N PRO A 254 -6.63 -2.98 42.33
CA PRO A 254 -7.51 -3.46 43.37
C PRO A 254 -8.96 -3.42 42.89
N ASP A 255 -9.83 -4.16 43.56
CA ASP A 255 -11.27 -4.04 43.38
C ASP A 255 -11.75 -2.65 43.83
N ILE A 256 -12.12 -1.82 42.85
CA ILE A 256 -12.69 -0.49 43.07
C ILE A 256 -14.21 -0.47 42.91
N SER A 257 -14.83 -1.59 42.53
CA SER A 257 -16.24 -1.65 42.09
C SER A 257 -17.27 -1.41 43.21
N GLY A 258 -16.87 -1.52 44.48
CA GLY A 258 -17.77 -1.33 45.61
C GLY A 258 -18.79 -2.46 45.72
N LYS A 259 -20.10 -2.16 45.62
CA LYS A 259 -21.19 -3.16 45.66
C LYS A 259 -21.53 -3.78 44.30
N ASP A 260 -21.08 -3.19 43.19
CA ASP A 260 -21.37 -3.63 41.81
C ASP A 260 -20.18 -4.40 41.20
N LYS A 261 -19.86 -5.57 41.76
CA LYS A 261 -18.71 -6.42 41.39
C LYS A 261 -18.88 -7.22 40.09
N VAL A 262 -19.69 -6.72 39.14
CA VAL A 262 -20.34 -7.59 38.14
C VAL A 262 -19.57 -7.64 36.82
N SER A 263 -18.63 -6.73 36.53
CA SER A 263 -17.97 -6.67 35.22
C SER A 263 -16.57 -6.07 35.20
N VAL A 264 -15.78 -6.47 34.21
CA VAL A 264 -14.51 -5.84 33.83
C VAL A 264 -14.57 -5.53 32.34
N THR A 265 -14.33 -4.29 31.95
CA THR A 265 -14.32 -3.90 30.53
C THR A 265 -13.06 -3.15 30.17
N PHE A 266 -12.56 -3.35 28.96
CA PHE A 266 -11.41 -2.63 28.42
C PHE A 266 -11.40 -2.76 26.90
N GLN A 267 -10.63 -1.90 26.24
CA GLN A 267 -10.26 -2.08 24.84
C GLN A 267 -8.79 -2.45 24.73
N PHE A 268 -8.46 -3.36 23.83
CA PHE A 268 -7.07 -3.74 23.54
C PHE A 268 -6.75 -3.69 22.05
N ARG A 269 -5.48 -3.49 21.71
CA ARG A 269 -4.94 -3.74 20.36
C ARG A 269 -3.54 -4.33 20.43
N THR A 270 -3.22 -5.25 19.55
CA THR A 270 -1.90 -5.92 19.47
C THR A 270 -1.66 -6.53 18.08
N TRP A 271 -0.39 -6.81 17.77
CA TRP A 271 0.01 -7.66 16.64
C TRP A 271 0.29 -9.11 17.07
N ASN A 272 0.48 -9.36 18.38
CA ASN A 272 0.80 -10.70 18.87
C ASN A 272 -0.41 -11.63 18.76
N ARG A 273 -0.19 -12.85 18.28
CA ARG A 273 -1.23 -13.89 18.21
C ARG A 273 -1.59 -14.47 19.57
N ALA A 274 -0.75 -14.27 20.58
CA ALA A 274 -0.94 -14.82 21.92
C ALA A 274 -0.48 -13.87 23.03
N GLY A 275 -1.08 -14.01 24.22
CA GLY A 275 -0.65 -13.32 25.44
C GLY A 275 -1.74 -13.27 26.52
N LEU A 276 -1.34 -13.20 27.79
CA LEU A 276 -2.24 -13.07 28.94
C LEU A 276 -2.84 -11.66 29.04
N LEU A 277 -4.16 -11.52 28.88
CA LEU A 277 -4.84 -10.21 28.94
C LEU A 277 -5.33 -9.86 30.34
N LEU A 278 -5.97 -10.79 31.03
CA LEU A 278 -6.56 -10.56 32.35
C LEU A 278 -6.54 -11.85 33.17
N THR A 279 -6.17 -11.77 34.44
CA THR A 279 -6.40 -12.83 35.42
C THR A 279 -6.81 -12.27 36.76
N SER A 280 -7.64 -13.03 37.47
CA SER A 280 -8.03 -12.73 38.85
C SER A 280 -8.44 -14.03 39.54
N GLN A 281 -8.22 -14.08 40.85
CA GLN A 281 -8.73 -15.14 41.71
C GLN A 281 -10.16 -14.80 42.13
N PHE A 282 -10.99 -15.79 42.40
CA PHE A 282 -12.30 -15.55 43.03
C PHE A 282 -12.13 -15.35 44.54
N GLN A 283 -13.13 -14.74 45.19
CA GLN A 283 -13.14 -14.64 46.64
C GLN A 283 -13.09 -16.01 47.32
N HIS A 284 -12.54 -16.06 48.54
CA HIS A 284 -12.35 -17.28 49.34
C HIS A 284 -11.53 -18.39 48.67
N GLU A 285 -10.65 -18.05 47.72
CA GLU A 285 -9.82 -19.01 46.97
C GLU A 285 -10.63 -20.11 46.26
N SER A 286 -11.90 -19.82 45.95
CA SER A 286 -12.85 -20.75 45.33
C SER A 286 -12.54 -21.07 43.86
N GLY A 287 -11.51 -20.43 43.29
CA GLY A 287 -11.00 -20.67 41.94
C GLY A 287 -10.32 -19.43 41.37
N ALA A 288 -10.05 -19.46 40.07
CA ALA A 288 -9.51 -18.32 39.32
C ALA A 288 -10.04 -18.34 37.88
N PHE A 289 -10.05 -17.17 37.25
CA PHE A 289 -10.26 -17.06 35.81
C PHE A 289 -9.08 -16.40 35.13
N THR A 290 -8.88 -16.79 33.87
CA THR A 290 -7.80 -16.30 33.02
C THR A 290 -8.36 -16.05 31.63
N LEU A 291 -8.13 -14.86 31.11
CA LEU A 291 -8.45 -14.47 29.75
C LEU A 291 -7.15 -14.30 28.97
N VAL A 292 -6.94 -15.15 27.98
CA VAL A 292 -5.76 -15.12 27.11
C VAL A 292 -6.17 -14.86 25.67
N LEU A 293 -5.31 -14.17 24.93
CA LEU A 293 -5.32 -14.23 23.48
C LEU A 293 -4.56 -15.51 23.06
N HIS A 294 -5.16 -16.31 22.19
CA HIS A 294 -4.56 -17.53 21.65
C HIS A 294 -4.96 -17.70 20.18
N ASP A 295 -3.97 -17.67 19.29
CA ASP A 295 -4.14 -17.74 17.84
C ASP A 295 -5.17 -16.71 17.32
N GLY A 296 -5.07 -15.47 17.83
CA GLY A 296 -5.96 -14.38 17.45
C GLY A 296 -7.40 -14.48 17.98
N LYS A 297 -7.71 -15.43 18.87
CA LYS A 297 -9.02 -15.58 19.54
C LYS A 297 -8.87 -15.38 21.04
N LEU A 298 -9.87 -14.80 21.70
CA LEU A 298 -9.89 -14.80 23.16
C LEU A 298 -10.29 -16.17 23.67
N LYS A 299 -9.60 -16.65 24.69
CA LYS A 299 -9.91 -17.87 25.42
C LYS A 299 -10.03 -17.53 26.89
N LEU A 300 -11.23 -17.68 27.43
CA LEU A 300 -11.56 -17.55 28.84
C LEU A 300 -11.50 -18.95 29.48
N SER A 301 -10.53 -19.16 30.36
CA SER A 301 -10.35 -20.38 31.13
C SER A 301 -10.72 -20.12 32.58
N VAL A 302 -11.61 -20.94 33.13
CA VAL A 302 -11.98 -20.87 34.54
C VAL A 302 -11.59 -22.17 35.25
N LEU A 303 -10.84 -22.02 36.34
CA LEU A 303 -10.30 -23.11 37.13
C LEU A 303 -10.94 -23.09 38.53
N GLN A 304 -11.44 -24.24 38.97
CA GLN A 304 -11.94 -24.45 40.33
C GLN A 304 -11.17 -25.59 41.00
N PRO A 305 -10.96 -25.55 42.32
CA PRO A 305 -10.32 -26.64 43.04
C PRO A 305 -11.04 -27.98 42.79
N GLY A 306 -10.28 -29.01 42.40
CA GLY A 306 -10.81 -30.36 42.17
C GLY A 306 -11.62 -30.56 40.87
N ARG A 307 -11.64 -29.58 39.95
CA ARG A 307 -12.34 -29.69 38.66
C ARG A 307 -11.41 -29.36 37.48
N SER A 308 -11.71 -29.93 36.32
CA SER A 308 -11.03 -29.57 35.07
C SER A 308 -11.34 -28.11 34.67
N ALA A 309 -10.36 -27.43 34.09
CA ALA A 309 -10.56 -26.09 33.53
C ALA A 309 -11.67 -26.09 32.47
N ARG A 310 -12.51 -25.05 32.49
CA ARG A 310 -13.56 -24.85 31.48
C ARG A 310 -13.18 -23.67 30.61
N ASP A 311 -13.15 -23.92 29.30
CA ASP A 311 -12.68 -22.97 28.31
C ASP A 311 -13.84 -22.48 27.44
N VAL A 312 -13.90 -21.16 27.22
CA VAL A 312 -14.79 -20.51 26.27
C VAL A 312 -13.95 -19.67 25.34
N THR A 313 -14.19 -19.78 24.03
CA THR A 313 -13.49 -18.98 23.02
C THR A 313 -14.40 -17.92 22.40
N ALA A 314 -13.85 -16.73 22.14
CA ALA A 314 -14.57 -15.58 21.64
C ALA A 314 -13.75 -14.78 20.60
N GLY A 315 -14.43 -14.31 19.54
CA GLY A 315 -13.81 -13.51 18.48
C GLY A 315 -12.84 -14.30 17.59
N THR A 316 -12.32 -13.62 16.56
CA THR A 316 -11.38 -14.16 15.56
C THR A 316 -10.52 -13.05 14.98
N GLY A 317 -9.23 -13.29 14.81
CA GLY A 317 -8.30 -12.33 14.18
C GLY A 317 -8.11 -11.04 14.97
N LEU A 318 -8.17 -11.10 16.30
CA LEU A 318 -8.10 -9.94 17.20
C LEU A 318 -6.68 -9.35 17.36
N ASN A 319 -5.74 -9.82 16.54
CA ASN A 319 -4.34 -9.38 16.46
C ASN A 319 -4.08 -8.61 15.15
N ASP A 320 -5.05 -7.83 14.71
CA ASP A 320 -5.04 -7.05 13.46
C ASP A 320 -4.62 -5.59 13.65
N GLY A 321 -4.09 -5.26 14.84
CA GLY A 321 -3.70 -3.91 15.23
C GLY A 321 -4.87 -2.94 15.47
N GLN A 322 -6.12 -3.38 15.35
CA GLN A 322 -7.31 -2.56 15.64
C GLN A 322 -7.70 -2.64 17.12
N TRP A 323 -8.44 -1.61 17.57
CA TRP A 323 -9.01 -1.61 18.91
C TRP A 323 -10.22 -2.54 18.99
N HIS A 324 -10.11 -3.58 19.81
CA HIS A 324 -11.20 -4.50 20.14
C HIS A 324 -11.72 -4.21 21.54
N SER A 325 -13.05 -4.20 21.70
CA SER A 325 -13.71 -4.02 22.99
C SER A 325 -13.99 -5.36 23.64
N VAL A 326 -13.55 -5.53 24.89
CA VAL A 326 -13.77 -6.73 25.70
C VAL A 326 -14.60 -6.36 26.92
N SER A 327 -15.63 -7.15 27.17
CA SER A 327 -16.44 -7.06 28.38
C SER A 327 -16.59 -8.46 28.98
N LEU A 328 -16.08 -8.62 30.20
CA LEU A 328 -16.29 -9.79 31.02
C LEU A 328 -17.35 -9.45 32.07
N SER A 329 -18.40 -10.24 32.19
CA SER A 329 -19.42 -10.03 33.22
C SER A 329 -19.87 -11.32 33.88
N ALA A 330 -20.12 -11.25 35.19
CA ALA A 330 -20.62 -12.36 36.00
C ALA A 330 -22.11 -12.16 36.26
N LYS A 331 -22.96 -13.14 35.94
CA LYS A 331 -24.40 -13.10 36.24
C LYS A 331 -24.82 -14.41 36.89
N GLY A 332 -25.10 -14.36 38.20
CA GLY A 332 -25.40 -15.57 38.98
C GLY A 332 -24.19 -16.53 39.00
N SER A 333 -24.37 -17.72 38.43
CA SER A 333 -23.31 -18.73 38.25
C SER A 333 -22.78 -18.81 36.81
N HIS A 334 -22.87 -17.71 36.05
CA HIS A 334 -22.39 -17.64 34.67
C HIS A 334 -21.37 -16.52 34.50
N LEU A 335 -20.26 -16.84 33.83
CA LEU A 335 -19.29 -15.86 33.37
C LEU A 335 -19.45 -15.70 31.85
N ASN A 336 -19.63 -14.47 31.39
CA ASN A 336 -19.86 -14.14 30.00
C ASN A 336 -18.74 -13.26 29.47
N VAL A 337 -18.28 -13.55 28.25
CA VAL A 337 -17.30 -12.74 27.52
C VAL A 337 -17.92 -12.19 26.25
N MET A 338 -17.80 -10.89 26.06
CA MET A 338 -18.30 -10.19 24.88
C MET A 338 -17.14 -9.48 24.19
N VAL A 339 -17.05 -9.65 22.88
CA VAL A 339 -16.02 -9.03 22.03
C VAL A 339 -16.72 -8.21 20.96
N ASP A 340 -16.39 -6.92 20.87
CA ASP A 340 -16.94 -5.98 19.87
C ASP A 340 -18.48 -5.93 19.82
N GLY A 341 -19.14 -6.15 20.96
CA GLY A 341 -20.60 -6.19 21.08
C GLY A 341 -21.24 -7.53 20.70
N ALA A 342 -20.47 -8.48 20.15
CA ALA A 342 -20.92 -9.85 19.91
C ALA A 342 -20.73 -10.69 21.19
N ALA A 343 -21.81 -11.26 21.71
CA ALA A 343 -21.73 -12.17 22.85
C ALA A 343 -21.14 -13.51 22.42
N ALA A 344 -20.08 -13.94 23.08
CA ALA A 344 -19.54 -15.29 22.92
C ALA A 344 -19.88 -16.08 24.18
N SER A 345 -20.89 -16.95 24.03
CA SER A 345 -21.22 -18.15 24.81
C SER A 345 -20.91 -18.19 26.33
N MET A 346 -21.91 -18.54 27.13
CA MET A 346 -21.83 -18.61 28.60
C MET A 346 -20.93 -19.75 29.10
N ALA A 347 -19.98 -19.45 30.00
CA ALA A 347 -19.37 -20.49 30.83
C ALA A 347 -20.33 -20.85 31.98
N HIS A 348 -20.88 -22.06 31.96
CA HIS A 348 -21.79 -22.55 33.00
C HIS A 348 -21.02 -23.12 34.21
N PHE A 349 -21.30 -22.60 35.41
CA PHE A 349 -20.85 -23.15 36.70
C PHE A 349 -22.02 -23.75 37.48
N LEU A 350 -21.80 -24.92 38.10
CA LEU A 350 -22.82 -25.71 38.81
C LEU A 350 -22.85 -25.47 40.33
N SER A 351 -22.07 -24.53 40.88
CA SER A 351 -22.05 -24.27 42.33
C SER A 351 -21.66 -22.82 42.65
N GLY A 352 -22.53 -22.11 43.39
CA GLY A 352 -22.24 -20.81 44.01
C GLY A 352 -22.52 -19.56 43.15
N GLN A 353 -22.70 -18.43 43.83
CA GLN A 353 -22.74 -17.09 43.25
C GLN A 353 -21.29 -16.62 42.98
N ILE A 354 -21.03 -16.04 41.80
CA ILE A 354 -19.68 -15.56 41.43
C ILE A 354 -19.45 -14.18 42.04
N ASP A 355 -18.52 -14.11 42.99
CA ASP A 355 -17.91 -12.85 43.41
C ASP A 355 -16.51 -12.75 42.81
N LEU A 356 -16.35 -11.82 41.86
CA LEU A 356 -15.04 -11.49 41.27
C LEU A 356 -14.09 -11.01 42.39
N GLY A 357 -12.82 -11.42 42.33
CA GLY A 357 -11.92 -11.23 43.46
C GLY A 357 -11.33 -9.84 43.59
N ASP A 358 -10.46 -9.75 44.59
CA ASP A 358 -10.04 -8.47 45.17
C ASP A 358 -8.94 -7.77 44.37
N ASN A 359 -8.27 -8.47 43.46
CA ASN A 359 -7.22 -7.93 42.59
C ASN A 359 -7.36 -8.43 41.15
N TYR A 360 -7.22 -7.52 40.20
CA TYR A 360 -7.24 -7.79 38.76
C TYR A 360 -5.86 -7.51 38.18
N TYR A 361 -5.28 -8.52 37.53
CA TYR A 361 -3.98 -8.41 36.87
C TYR A 361 -4.19 -8.37 35.37
N LEU A 362 -3.91 -7.22 34.75
CA LEU A 362 -3.95 -7.04 33.31
C LEU A 362 -2.55 -7.18 32.72
N GLY A 363 -2.50 -7.84 31.56
CA GLY A 363 -1.31 -8.01 30.72
C GLY A 363 -0.22 -8.96 31.24
N GLY A 364 -0.20 -9.27 32.52
CA GLY A 364 0.80 -10.15 33.12
C GLY A 364 0.60 -10.25 34.63
N CYS A 365 1.50 -10.96 35.31
CA CYS A 365 1.49 -11.09 36.77
C CYS A 365 2.87 -10.87 37.38
N PRO A 366 2.94 -10.44 38.65
CA PRO A 366 4.17 -10.47 39.44
C PRO A 366 4.70 -11.91 39.63
N SER A 367 6.01 -12.11 39.51
CA SER A 367 6.67 -13.43 39.63
C SER A 367 6.53 -14.10 41.01
N ASN A 368 6.22 -13.33 42.05
CA ASN A 368 6.06 -13.82 43.42
C ASN A 368 4.66 -14.42 43.70
N ILE A 369 3.74 -14.30 42.74
CA ILE A 369 2.37 -14.81 42.89
C ILE A 369 2.28 -16.13 42.15
N SER A 370 2.56 -17.23 42.85
CA SER A 370 2.32 -18.61 42.40
C SER A 370 0.82 -18.97 42.50
N SER A 371 -0.04 -18.09 42.00
CA SER A 371 -1.48 -18.35 41.90
C SER A 371 -1.77 -19.25 40.70
N SER A 372 -2.81 -20.06 40.82
CA SER A 372 -3.31 -21.02 39.83
C SER A 372 -3.85 -20.43 38.52
N GLY A 373 -3.45 -19.19 38.16
CA GLY A 373 -3.81 -18.50 36.90
C GLY A 373 -2.64 -17.77 36.21
N CYS A 374 -1.54 -17.46 36.92
CA CYS A 374 -0.38 -16.76 36.37
C CYS A 374 0.67 -17.69 35.74
N GLY A 375 0.43 -19.01 35.70
CA GLY A 375 1.29 -20.02 35.08
C GLY A 375 0.99 -20.28 33.61
N SER A 376 0.40 -19.34 32.87
CA SER A 376 0.12 -19.53 31.44
C SER A 376 1.42 -19.62 30.65
N SER A 377 1.61 -20.69 29.87
CA SER A 377 2.78 -20.89 28.99
C SER A 377 2.95 -19.82 27.90
N LEU A 378 1.94 -18.98 27.68
CA LEU A 378 1.82 -18.05 26.55
C LEU A 378 2.48 -16.68 26.75
N GLY A 379 3.19 -16.44 27.88
CA GLY A 379 3.79 -15.14 28.20
C GLY A 379 2.75 -14.03 28.46
N GLY A 380 3.21 -12.88 28.97
CA GLY A 380 2.36 -11.70 29.16
C GLY A 380 2.01 -10.99 27.85
N PHE A 381 0.92 -10.25 27.86
CA PHE A 381 0.46 -9.40 26.76
C PHE A 381 1.46 -8.28 26.46
N GLN A 382 1.67 -8.04 25.17
CA GLN A 382 2.33 -6.87 24.64
C GLN A 382 1.37 -6.19 23.67
N GLY A 383 1.18 -4.90 23.82
CA GLY A 383 0.14 -4.15 23.12
C GLY A 383 -0.38 -3.00 23.96
N CYS A 384 -1.53 -2.46 23.58
CA CYS A 384 -2.11 -1.32 24.27
C CYS A 384 -3.47 -1.65 24.88
N LEU A 385 -3.77 -1.07 26.04
CA LEU A 385 -5.08 -1.04 26.66
C LEU A 385 -5.61 0.39 26.78
N ARG A 386 -6.94 0.57 26.72
CA ARG A 386 -7.63 1.81 27.06
C ARG A 386 -9.05 1.54 27.54
N ARG A 387 -9.71 2.58 28.08
CA ARG A 387 -11.10 2.49 28.59
C ARG A 387 -11.31 1.34 29.58
N ILE A 388 -10.35 1.18 30.50
CA ILE A 388 -10.40 0.14 31.52
C ILE A 388 -11.46 0.52 32.56
N SER A 389 -12.38 -0.38 32.86
CA SER A 389 -13.37 -0.21 33.92
C SER A 389 -13.53 -1.48 34.74
N ILE A 390 -13.75 -1.31 36.04
CA ILE A 390 -14.03 -2.38 36.99
C ILE A 390 -15.37 -2.04 37.67
N GLY A 391 -16.37 -2.89 37.45
CA GLY A 391 -17.77 -2.56 37.68
C GLY A 391 -18.16 -1.30 36.91
N ASN A 392 -18.77 -0.35 37.63
CA ASN A 392 -19.21 0.93 37.08
C ASN A 392 -18.14 2.05 37.17
N LYS A 393 -16.93 1.75 37.65
CA LYS A 393 -15.87 2.76 37.80
C LYS A 393 -14.83 2.64 36.69
N ALA A 394 -14.60 3.76 36.00
CA ALA A 394 -13.49 3.87 35.07
C ALA A 394 -12.17 4.00 35.84
N VAL A 395 -11.16 3.26 35.41
CA VAL A 395 -9.80 3.33 35.93
C VAL A 395 -9.12 4.52 35.27
N ASP A 396 -8.52 5.39 36.09
CA ASP A 396 -7.66 6.46 35.61
C ASP A 396 -6.20 6.01 35.61
N PRO A 397 -5.57 5.80 34.43
CA PRO A 397 -4.16 5.42 34.36
C PRO A 397 -3.20 6.48 34.91
N VAL A 398 -3.59 7.76 34.96
CA VAL A 398 -2.73 8.81 35.54
C VAL A 398 -2.58 8.61 37.05
N SER A 399 -3.67 8.26 37.73
CA SER A 399 -3.65 7.87 39.16
C SER A 399 -2.77 6.64 39.41
N VAL A 400 -2.70 5.70 38.47
CA VAL A 400 -1.78 4.55 38.54
C VAL A 400 -0.33 5.01 38.43
N GLN A 401 -0.02 5.90 37.49
CA GLN A 401 1.33 6.45 37.31
C GLN A 401 1.82 7.19 38.57
N GLN A 402 0.91 7.86 39.27
CA GLN A 402 1.20 8.58 40.52
C GLN A 402 1.32 7.66 41.74
N GLY A 403 1.07 6.35 41.60
CA GLY A 403 1.09 5.39 42.70
C GLY A 403 -0.12 5.49 43.64
N ALA A 404 -1.15 6.24 43.26
CA ALA A 404 -2.37 6.39 44.05
C ALA A 404 -3.36 5.22 43.84
N LEU A 405 -3.24 4.50 42.73
CA LEU A 405 -4.11 3.37 42.38
C LEU A 405 -3.30 2.19 41.84
N GLY A 406 -3.38 1.05 42.53
CA GLY A 406 -2.77 -0.20 42.05
C GLY A 406 -1.24 -0.16 41.96
N SER A 407 -0.68 -1.09 41.19
CA SER A 407 0.76 -1.16 40.92
C SER A 407 1.01 -1.65 39.50
N PHE A 408 2.19 -1.37 38.95
CA PHE A 408 2.52 -1.77 37.59
C PHE A 408 4.01 -2.06 37.41
N ARG A 409 4.33 -2.72 36.28
CA ARG A 409 5.70 -2.96 35.83
C ARG A 409 5.80 -2.73 34.33
N ASP A 410 6.85 -2.03 33.91
CA ASP A 410 7.26 -1.85 32.51
C ASP A 410 6.08 -1.39 31.60
N LEU A 411 5.32 -0.38 32.06
CA LEU A 411 4.23 0.24 31.31
C LEU A 411 4.60 1.64 30.84
N LEU A 412 4.18 1.99 29.63
CA LEU A 412 4.16 3.37 29.13
C LEU A 412 2.71 3.88 29.18
N ILE A 413 2.45 4.84 30.06
CA ILE A 413 1.14 5.47 30.25
C ILE A 413 1.07 6.73 29.37
N ASP A 414 -0.14 7.06 28.89
CA ASP A 414 -0.45 8.21 28.03
C ASP A 414 -0.04 8.07 26.56
N SER A 415 0.46 6.91 26.16
CA SER A 415 0.73 6.61 24.76
C SER A 415 0.46 5.16 24.43
N CYS A 416 0.06 4.90 23.19
CA CYS A 416 0.01 3.57 22.62
C CYS A 416 1.14 3.38 21.62
N GLY A 417 2.24 2.76 22.05
CA GLY A 417 3.45 2.54 21.27
C GLY A 417 3.37 1.34 20.30
N LEU A 418 2.19 1.04 19.74
CA LEU A 418 2.06 0.00 18.73
C LEU A 418 2.63 0.50 17.40
N THR A 419 3.49 -0.28 16.76
CA THR A 419 4.11 0.05 15.48
C THR A 419 3.73 -0.98 14.44
N ASP A 420 3.31 -0.55 13.25
CA ASP A 420 3.08 -1.44 12.10
C ASP A 420 4.40 -1.60 11.32
N ARG A 421 4.98 -2.79 11.35
CA ARG A 421 6.23 -3.16 10.66
C ARG A 421 6.01 -3.68 9.25
N CYS A 422 4.75 -3.88 8.84
CA CYS A 422 4.40 -4.32 7.49
C CYS A 422 3.97 -3.14 6.59
N LEU A 423 4.00 -1.90 7.09
CA LEU A 423 3.65 -0.71 6.32
C LEU A 423 4.61 0.46 6.60
N PRO A 424 5.43 0.90 5.62
CA PRO A 424 5.62 0.26 4.30
C PRO A 424 6.20 -1.15 4.47
N SER A 425 5.81 -2.07 3.58
CA SER A 425 6.30 -3.45 3.65
C SER A 425 7.78 -3.50 3.31
N PHE A 426 8.57 -4.16 4.15
CA PHE A 426 9.96 -4.51 3.86
C PHE A 426 10.07 -5.79 3.02
N CYS A 427 8.96 -6.49 2.78
CA CYS A 427 8.93 -7.66 1.92
C CYS A 427 8.84 -7.21 0.46
N GLU A 428 9.91 -7.46 -0.29
CA GLU A 428 10.02 -7.15 -1.72
C GLU A 428 9.30 -8.21 -2.56
N HIS A 429 9.12 -7.92 -3.86
CA HIS A 429 8.56 -8.85 -4.85
C HIS A 429 7.23 -9.50 -4.42
N GLU A 430 6.33 -8.69 -3.88
CA GLU A 430 4.98 -9.10 -3.44
C GLU A 430 4.97 -10.15 -2.32
N GLY A 431 6.08 -10.30 -1.57
CA GLY A 431 6.14 -11.18 -0.41
C GLY A 431 5.11 -10.80 0.67
N GLU A 432 4.42 -11.81 1.22
CA GLU A 432 3.40 -11.58 2.25
C GLU A 432 4.05 -11.26 3.60
N CYS A 433 3.79 -10.07 4.14
CA CYS A 433 4.32 -9.64 5.43
C CYS A 433 3.42 -10.08 6.58
N SER A 434 4.03 -10.67 7.61
CA SER A 434 3.40 -10.91 8.92
C SER A 434 4.26 -10.33 10.03
N GLN A 435 3.64 -9.94 11.15
CA GLN A 435 4.35 -9.24 12.24
C GLN A 435 3.90 -9.65 13.64
N SER A 436 4.78 -9.35 14.59
CA SER A 436 4.58 -9.41 16.04
C SER A 436 4.87 -8.05 16.67
N TRP A 437 4.83 -7.98 17.99
CA TRP A 437 5.19 -6.80 18.77
C TRP A 437 6.62 -6.30 18.50
N ASP A 438 7.56 -7.23 18.28
CA ASP A 438 9.01 -6.98 18.21
C ASP A 438 9.61 -7.23 16.82
N SER A 439 9.01 -8.06 15.98
CA SER A 439 9.57 -8.48 14.69
C SER A 439 8.52 -8.50 13.57
N PHE A 440 9.01 -8.64 12.34
CA PHE A 440 8.21 -9.03 11.18
C PHE A 440 8.88 -10.22 10.47
N SER A 441 8.15 -10.85 9.56
CA SER A 441 8.65 -11.91 8.69
C SER A 441 7.96 -11.86 7.34
N CYS A 442 8.70 -12.19 6.29
CA CYS A 442 8.22 -12.23 4.92
C CYS A 442 8.05 -13.67 4.47
N ASN A 443 6.88 -13.99 3.94
CA ASN A 443 6.65 -15.23 3.23
C ASN A 443 7.01 -15.02 1.74
N CYS A 444 8.16 -15.53 1.33
CA CYS A 444 8.64 -15.47 -0.05
C CYS A 444 8.18 -16.66 -0.91
N ALA A 445 7.26 -17.49 -0.41
CA ALA A 445 6.71 -18.57 -1.20
C ALA A 445 6.02 -18.00 -2.45
N HIS A 446 6.24 -18.64 -3.59
CA HIS A 446 5.66 -18.27 -4.88
C HIS A 446 6.06 -16.89 -5.45
N THR A 447 7.02 -16.18 -4.86
CA THR A 447 7.53 -14.92 -5.42
C THR A 447 8.65 -15.16 -6.43
N GLY A 448 9.38 -16.28 -6.31
CA GLY A 448 10.62 -16.50 -7.08
C GLY A 448 11.88 -15.95 -6.40
N TYR A 449 11.75 -15.48 -5.16
CA TYR A 449 12.82 -14.86 -4.37
C TYR A 449 12.98 -15.53 -3.00
N ALA A 450 14.12 -15.27 -2.35
CA ALA A 450 14.49 -15.77 -1.05
C ALA A 450 15.21 -14.69 -0.21
N GLY A 451 15.59 -15.07 1.01
CA GLY A 451 16.14 -14.16 2.01
C GLY A 451 15.07 -13.65 2.98
N ALA A 452 15.49 -12.90 4.00
CA ALA A 452 14.59 -12.44 5.06
C ALA A 452 13.51 -11.45 4.56
N THR A 453 13.79 -10.73 3.47
CA THR A 453 12.93 -9.70 2.87
C THR A 453 12.52 -10.02 1.42
N CYS A 454 12.73 -11.25 0.97
CA CYS A 454 12.48 -11.66 -0.42
C CYS A 454 13.29 -10.84 -1.46
N HIS A 455 14.47 -10.37 -1.09
CA HIS A 455 15.33 -9.55 -1.95
C HIS A 455 16.13 -10.36 -2.98
N SER A 456 16.49 -11.60 -2.65
CA SER A 456 17.44 -12.39 -3.46
C SER A 456 16.72 -13.29 -4.45
N SER A 457 16.94 -13.10 -5.75
CA SER A 457 16.36 -13.97 -6.78
C SER A 457 16.80 -15.42 -6.64
N LEU A 458 15.87 -16.35 -6.88
CA LEU A 458 16.17 -17.78 -7.01
C LEU A 458 16.69 -18.13 -8.42
N TYR A 459 16.49 -17.24 -9.39
CA TYR A 459 16.77 -17.47 -10.80
C TYR A 459 18.07 -16.79 -11.22
N LYS A 460 18.68 -17.28 -12.31
CA LYS A 460 19.86 -16.62 -12.89
C LYS A 460 19.41 -15.44 -13.74
N GLN A 461 20.32 -14.50 -13.93
CA GLN A 461 19.98 -13.27 -14.64
C GLN A 461 19.85 -13.44 -16.16
N SER A 462 20.35 -14.54 -16.70
CA SER A 462 20.38 -14.79 -18.15
C SER A 462 20.56 -16.27 -18.49
N CYS A 463 20.33 -16.59 -19.76
CA CYS A 463 20.66 -17.92 -20.31
C CYS A 463 22.18 -18.17 -20.34
N GLU A 464 23.01 -17.13 -20.53
CA GLU A 464 24.47 -17.27 -20.48
C GLU A 464 24.93 -17.68 -19.05
N ALA A 465 24.33 -17.10 -18.01
CA ALA A 465 24.60 -17.48 -16.63
C ALA A 465 24.17 -18.94 -16.31
N HIS A 466 23.09 -19.44 -16.92
CA HIS A 466 22.71 -20.85 -16.84
C HIS A 466 23.72 -21.76 -17.56
N LYS A 467 24.18 -21.35 -18.75
CA LYS A 467 25.20 -22.09 -19.51
C LYS A 467 26.50 -22.23 -18.73
N TYR A 468 26.98 -21.16 -18.08
CA TYR A 468 28.19 -21.22 -17.24
C TYR A 468 28.05 -22.14 -16.03
N ARG A 469 26.83 -22.41 -15.57
CA ARG A 469 26.54 -23.38 -14.51
C ARG A 469 26.63 -24.84 -15.01
N GLY A 470 26.64 -25.06 -16.32
CA GLY A 470 26.58 -26.38 -16.93
C GLY A 470 25.15 -26.89 -17.18
N ASP A 471 24.16 -26.00 -17.19
CA ASP A 471 22.77 -26.35 -17.50
C ASP A 471 22.60 -26.64 -19.01
N SER A 472 21.70 -27.54 -19.40
CA SER A 472 21.40 -27.89 -20.80
C SER A 472 20.29 -27.01 -21.39
N SER A 473 20.20 -26.91 -22.73
CA SER A 473 19.12 -26.16 -23.39
C SER A 473 17.72 -26.55 -22.90
N GLY A 474 16.83 -25.58 -22.68
CA GLY A 474 15.52 -25.83 -22.08
C GLY A 474 14.76 -24.55 -21.72
N LEU A 475 13.62 -24.72 -21.05
CA LEU A 475 12.84 -23.60 -20.50
C LEU A 475 13.36 -23.22 -19.11
N TYR A 476 13.67 -21.94 -18.93
CA TYR A 476 14.17 -21.40 -17.67
C TYR A 476 13.45 -20.11 -17.31
N TYR A 477 13.25 -19.89 -16.02
CA TYR A 477 12.98 -18.55 -15.51
C TYR A 477 14.30 -17.82 -15.38
N ILE A 478 14.37 -16.61 -15.91
CA ILE A 478 15.50 -15.69 -15.74
C ILE A 478 15.02 -14.40 -15.08
N ASP A 479 15.90 -13.76 -14.34
CA ASP A 479 15.63 -12.53 -13.60
C ASP A 479 16.69 -11.48 -13.95
N SER A 480 16.44 -10.74 -15.02
CA SER A 480 17.47 -9.93 -15.69
C SER A 480 17.96 -8.74 -14.87
N ASP A 481 17.14 -8.20 -13.96
CA ASP A 481 17.46 -7.14 -13.01
C ASP A 481 17.79 -7.66 -11.60
N GLY A 482 17.54 -8.94 -11.31
CA GLY A 482 18.07 -9.64 -10.13
C GLY A 482 17.33 -9.27 -8.84
N SER A 483 17.68 -8.15 -8.22
CA SER A 483 16.97 -7.63 -7.04
C SER A 483 16.28 -6.30 -7.34
N GLY A 484 16.07 -6.04 -8.63
CA GLY A 484 15.29 -4.91 -9.11
C GLY A 484 13.79 -5.19 -9.04
N PRO A 485 12.94 -4.24 -9.43
CA PRO A 485 11.50 -4.33 -9.24
C PRO A 485 10.78 -5.33 -10.15
N LEU A 486 11.45 -5.94 -11.14
CA LEU A 486 10.82 -6.81 -12.12
C LEU A 486 10.85 -8.26 -11.63
N GLY A 487 9.72 -8.95 -11.78
CA GLY A 487 9.66 -10.40 -11.52
C GLY A 487 10.39 -11.22 -12.59
N PRO A 488 10.59 -12.53 -12.36
CA PRO A 488 11.25 -13.41 -13.31
C PRO A 488 10.43 -13.66 -14.58
N ALA A 489 11.10 -13.78 -15.72
CA ALA A 489 10.52 -14.05 -17.02
C ALA A 489 10.83 -15.48 -17.48
N LEU A 490 9.82 -16.21 -17.98
CA LEU A 490 10.03 -17.53 -18.58
C LEU A 490 10.52 -17.39 -20.01
N VAL A 491 11.69 -17.97 -20.30
CA VAL A 491 12.34 -17.95 -21.61
C VAL A 491 12.80 -19.35 -22.02
N TYR A 492 13.05 -19.55 -23.31
CA TYR A 492 13.78 -20.73 -23.77
C TYR A 492 15.26 -20.38 -23.94
N CYS A 493 16.12 -21.10 -23.24
CA CYS A 493 17.57 -20.97 -23.37
C CYS A 493 18.08 -22.04 -24.33
N ASN A 494 18.54 -21.63 -25.50
CA ASN A 494 19.31 -22.50 -26.39
C ASN A 494 20.80 -22.32 -26.08
N MET A 495 21.42 -23.31 -25.47
CA MET A 495 22.80 -23.27 -24.96
C MET A 495 23.72 -24.28 -25.67
N THR A 496 23.31 -24.75 -26.85
CA THR A 496 24.04 -25.76 -27.62
C THR A 496 25.41 -25.27 -28.08
N ASP A 497 25.48 -24.04 -28.61
CA ASP A 497 26.72 -23.38 -28.99
C ASP A 497 26.94 -22.12 -28.14
N ALA A 498 26.38 -20.98 -28.54
CA ALA A 498 26.28 -19.77 -27.74
C ALA A 498 24.93 -19.73 -27.00
N ALA A 499 24.86 -19.07 -25.84
CA ALA A 499 23.60 -19.00 -25.10
C ALA A 499 22.66 -17.97 -25.74
N TRP A 500 21.57 -18.46 -26.32
CA TRP A 500 20.49 -17.65 -26.85
C TRP A 500 19.29 -17.67 -25.92
N THR A 501 18.84 -16.50 -25.53
CA THR A 501 17.55 -16.26 -24.88
C THR A 501 16.49 -16.06 -25.95
N SER A 502 15.57 -17.02 -26.05
CA SER A 502 14.43 -16.98 -26.97
C SER A 502 13.15 -16.64 -26.22
N VAL A 503 12.55 -15.48 -26.53
CA VAL A 503 11.28 -15.02 -25.94
C VAL A 503 10.13 -15.16 -26.94
N GLN A 504 9.12 -15.93 -26.55
CA GLN A 504 7.99 -16.27 -27.41
C GLN A 504 6.86 -15.23 -27.34
N HIS A 505 6.09 -15.13 -28.43
CA HIS A 505 4.88 -14.31 -28.56
C HIS A 505 3.76 -15.11 -29.26
N ASN A 506 2.54 -14.57 -29.26
CA ASN A 506 1.35 -15.21 -29.82
C ASN A 506 1.25 -15.23 -31.36
N GLY A 507 2.30 -14.82 -32.08
CA GLY A 507 2.28 -14.55 -33.53
C GLY A 507 3.08 -15.53 -34.37
N SER A 508 3.34 -16.72 -33.83
CA SER A 508 4.06 -17.80 -34.53
C SER A 508 3.28 -18.43 -35.69
N HIS A 509 2.00 -18.07 -35.85
CA HIS A 509 1.14 -18.53 -36.95
C HIS A 509 0.89 -17.41 -37.96
N LEU A 510 0.72 -17.79 -39.23
CA LEU A 510 0.50 -16.88 -40.35
C LEU A 510 -0.72 -15.97 -40.13
N ALA A 511 -0.49 -14.67 -39.91
CA ALA A 511 -1.55 -13.67 -39.77
C ALA A 511 -1.88 -13.06 -41.13
N ARG A 512 -3.07 -13.36 -41.68
CA ARG A 512 -3.53 -12.78 -42.96
C ARG A 512 -4.18 -11.41 -42.74
N VAL A 513 -3.82 -10.47 -43.61
CA VAL A 513 -4.34 -9.11 -43.65
C VAL A 513 -5.05 -8.89 -44.98
N LYS A 514 -6.35 -8.61 -44.90
CA LYS A 514 -7.22 -8.35 -46.04
C LYS A 514 -8.16 -7.20 -45.68
N SER A 515 -8.22 -6.16 -46.52
CA SER A 515 -9.23 -5.11 -46.36
C SER A 515 -10.59 -5.60 -46.89
N SER A 516 -11.66 -5.27 -46.17
CA SER A 516 -13.02 -5.66 -46.53
C SER A 516 -13.88 -4.56 -47.14
N ASN A 517 -13.44 -3.28 -47.16
CA ASN A 517 -14.14 -2.14 -47.80
C ASN A 517 -13.33 -0.84 -47.62
N GLU A 518 -12.50 -0.42 -48.59
CA GLU A 518 -11.78 0.89 -48.71
C GLU A 518 -11.10 1.50 -47.46
N GLU A 519 -11.10 0.84 -46.30
CA GLU A 519 -10.37 1.20 -45.09
C GLU A 519 -9.03 0.48 -45.04
N ASN A 520 -8.03 1.16 -44.47
CA ASN A 520 -6.74 0.56 -44.19
C ASN A 520 -6.92 -0.67 -43.29
N PRO A 521 -6.31 -1.81 -43.62
CA PRO A 521 -6.45 -3.00 -42.80
C PRO A 521 -5.90 -2.78 -41.38
N PRO A 522 -6.48 -3.46 -40.37
CA PRO A 522 -6.05 -3.31 -38.99
C PRO A 522 -4.60 -3.79 -38.80
N PRO A 523 -3.84 -3.16 -37.90
CA PRO A 523 -2.47 -3.56 -37.62
C PRO A 523 -2.41 -4.94 -36.94
N VAL A 524 -1.37 -5.71 -37.23
CA VAL A 524 -1.10 -6.98 -36.55
C VAL A 524 -0.35 -6.67 -35.25
N VAL A 525 -0.90 -7.11 -34.11
CA VAL A 525 -0.33 -6.86 -32.77
C VAL A 525 0.20 -8.16 -32.17
N PHE A 526 1.46 -8.13 -31.71
CA PHE A 526 2.14 -9.26 -31.10
C PHE A 526 2.19 -9.11 -29.57
N LYS A 527 1.67 -10.11 -28.87
CA LYS A 527 1.66 -10.18 -27.41
C LYS A 527 2.70 -11.18 -26.92
N TYR A 528 3.67 -10.70 -26.16
CA TYR A 528 4.69 -11.51 -25.51
C TYR A 528 4.18 -12.02 -24.17
N ARG A 529 4.75 -13.14 -23.72
CA ARG A 529 4.49 -13.67 -22.37
C ARG A 529 5.15 -12.83 -21.28
N ALA A 530 6.32 -12.27 -21.57
CA ALA A 530 7.01 -11.33 -20.69
C ALA A 530 6.43 -9.92 -20.83
N SER A 531 6.45 -9.14 -19.75
CA SER A 531 6.04 -7.73 -19.77
C SER A 531 7.01 -6.87 -20.61
N MET A 532 6.59 -5.67 -21.01
CA MET A 532 7.48 -4.76 -21.75
C MET A 532 8.72 -4.37 -20.95
N ASP A 533 8.60 -4.18 -19.63
CA ASP A 533 9.73 -3.87 -18.76
C ASP A 533 10.71 -5.05 -18.67
N GLN A 534 10.19 -6.29 -18.57
CA GLN A 534 11.00 -7.51 -18.61
C GLN A 534 11.71 -7.67 -19.96
N LEU A 535 11.01 -7.45 -21.07
CA LEU A 535 11.61 -7.48 -22.41
C LEU A 535 12.70 -6.42 -22.55
N GLN A 536 12.50 -5.22 -22.01
CA GLN A 536 13.50 -4.16 -22.02
C GLN A 536 14.72 -4.55 -21.18
N ALA A 537 14.54 -5.16 -20.00
CA ALA A 537 15.64 -5.66 -19.18
C ALA A 537 16.44 -6.77 -19.87
N ILE A 538 15.76 -7.75 -20.47
CA ILE A 538 16.38 -8.84 -21.24
C ILE A 538 17.15 -8.27 -22.43
N THR A 539 16.52 -7.41 -23.24
CA THR A 539 17.15 -6.81 -24.41
C THR A 539 18.34 -5.96 -23.97
N ASN A 540 18.21 -5.06 -22.99
CA ASN A 540 19.30 -4.16 -22.58
C ASN A 540 20.53 -4.91 -22.10
N ARG A 541 20.34 -6.03 -21.39
CA ARG A 541 21.43 -6.88 -20.91
C ARG A 541 22.16 -7.60 -22.04
N ALA A 542 21.46 -8.05 -23.09
CA ALA A 542 22.08 -8.84 -24.13
C ALA A 542 23.08 -8.04 -24.99
N ASN A 543 24.14 -8.69 -25.49
CA ASN A 543 25.09 -8.05 -26.39
C ASN A 543 24.48 -7.75 -27.77
N ARG A 544 23.63 -8.65 -28.26
CA ARG A 544 22.88 -8.47 -29.51
C ARG A 544 21.54 -9.18 -29.44
N CYS A 545 20.56 -8.63 -30.15
CA CYS A 545 19.26 -9.24 -30.33
C CYS A 545 18.88 -9.22 -31.80
N GLN A 546 18.15 -10.24 -32.22
CA GLN A 546 17.61 -10.36 -33.56
C GLN A 546 16.20 -10.94 -33.53
N GLN A 547 15.42 -10.60 -34.54
CA GLN A 547 14.09 -11.14 -34.73
C GLN A 547 13.81 -11.29 -36.22
N GLU A 548 13.34 -12.48 -36.59
CA GLU A 548 13.00 -12.80 -37.98
C GLU A 548 11.52 -12.49 -38.25
N LEU A 549 11.25 -11.89 -39.39
CA LEU A 549 9.91 -11.60 -39.88
C LEU A 549 9.80 -12.08 -41.32
N ALA A 550 8.85 -12.97 -41.56
CA ALA A 550 8.52 -13.50 -42.88
C ALA A 550 7.27 -12.79 -43.40
N PHE A 551 7.40 -12.16 -44.56
CA PHE A 551 6.35 -11.49 -45.31
C PHE A 551 5.89 -12.38 -46.45
N HIS A 552 4.59 -12.50 -46.62
CA HIS A 552 3.96 -13.12 -47.77
C HIS A 552 3.04 -12.08 -48.39
N CYS A 553 3.13 -11.88 -49.68
CA CYS A 553 2.48 -10.78 -50.37
C CYS A 553 1.97 -11.21 -51.74
N LYS A 554 0.84 -10.63 -52.10
CA LYS A 554 0.21 -10.72 -53.41
C LYS A 554 -0.33 -9.34 -53.75
N LYS A 555 0.16 -8.75 -54.83
CA LYS A 555 -0.10 -7.36 -55.22
C LYS A 555 0.07 -6.35 -54.07
N SER A 556 1.02 -6.58 -53.16
CA SER A 556 1.25 -5.75 -51.96
C SER A 556 2.74 -5.49 -51.81
N ARG A 557 3.15 -4.23 -51.69
CA ARG A 557 4.55 -3.75 -51.66
C ARG A 557 4.98 -3.35 -50.26
N LEU A 558 6.28 -3.49 -49.97
CA LEU A 558 6.89 -3.11 -48.69
C LEU A 558 7.49 -1.71 -48.77
N SER A 559 8.12 -1.38 -49.89
CA SER A 559 8.82 -0.10 -50.09
C SER A 559 7.85 1.06 -50.40
N PRO A 560 8.17 2.29 -49.97
CA PRO A 560 7.33 3.46 -50.19
C PRO A 560 7.09 3.77 -51.68
N HIS A 561 6.01 4.48 -51.95
CA HIS A 561 5.71 5.02 -53.28
C HIS A 561 6.75 6.07 -53.73
N HIS A 562 6.77 6.41 -55.02
CA HIS A 562 7.66 7.45 -55.58
C HIS A 562 7.47 8.85 -54.94
N ASP A 563 6.35 9.08 -54.24
CA ASP A 563 6.04 10.30 -53.49
C ASP A 563 6.62 10.29 -52.05
N GLY A 564 7.24 9.19 -51.62
CA GLY A 564 7.82 9.01 -50.29
C GLY A 564 6.84 8.54 -49.21
N THR A 565 5.57 8.27 -49.55
CA THR A 565 4.57 7.81 -48.57
C THR A 565 4.87 6.35 -48.15
N PRO A 566 5.07 6.05 -46.84
CA PRO A 566 5.30 4.70 -46.38
C PRO A 566 4.03 3.85 -46.48
N VAL A 567 4.15 2.70 -47.12
CA VAL A 567 3.05 1.74 -47.32
C VAL A 567 3.09 0.57 -46.34
N SER A 568 4.20 0.45 -45.61
CA SER A 568 4.40 -0.55 -44.57
C SER A 568 5.38 -0.04 -43.52
N TRP A 569 5.17 -0.45 -42.26
CA TRP A 569 6.08 -0.15 -41.15
C TRP A 569 5.86 -1.12 -39.99
N TRP A 570 6.80 -1.10 -39.05
CA TRP A 570 6.69 -1.84 -37.79
C TRP A 570 6.91 -0.92 -36.60
N VAL A 571 6.43 -1.36 -35.44
CA VAL A 571 6.57 -0.65 -34.16
C VAL A 571 7.29 -1.55 -33.18
N GLY A 572 8.30 -0.98 -32.53
CA GLY A 572 9.19 -1.65 -31.60
C GLY A 572 8.82 -1.46 -30.12
N ARG A 573 9.83 -1.60 -29.26
CA ARG A 573 9.70 -1.36 -27.81
C ARG A 573 9.53 0.11 -27.41
N THR A 574 10.04 1.04 -28.24
CA THR A 574 9.97 2.49 -28.00
C THR A 574 8.64 3.10 -28.45
N ASN A 575 7.73 2.29 -29.02
CA ASN A 575 6.50 2.73 -29.67
C ASN A 575 6.74 3.73 -30.83
N GLU A 576 7.96 3.77 -31.35
CA GLU A 576 8.32 4.52 -32.54
C GLU A 576 8.03 3.71 -33.81
N THR A 577 7.74 4.42 -34.89
CA THR A 577 7.47 3.83 -36.20
C THR A 577 8.78 3.65 -36.97
N HIS A 578 9.03 2.44 -37.46
CA HIS A 578 10.20 2.11 -38.26
C HIS A 578 9.79 1.60 -39.65
N THR A 579 10.29 2.25 -40.69
CA THR A 579 9.97 1.95 -42.10
C THR A 579 11.08 1.17 -42.82
N TYR A 580 12.18 0.87 -42.13
CA TYR A 580 13.25 0.05 -42.68
C TYR A 580 12.96 -1.43 -42.46
N TRP A 581 13.38 -2.23 -43.43
CA TRP A 581 13.28 -3.68 -43.41
C TRP A 581 14.68 -4.27 -43.60
N GLY A 582 15.15 -5.03 -42.60
CA GLY A 582 16.39 -5.82 -42.67
C GLY A 582 17.66 -5.13 -42.16
N GLY A 583 18.57 -5.94 -41.61
CA GLY A 583 19.93 -5.53 -41.25
C GLY A 583 20.09 -4.97 -39.83
N SER A 584 21.29 -4.46 -39.56
CA SER A 584 21.68 -3.83 -38.29
C SER A 584 21.54 -2.30 -38.31
N LEU A 585 21.46 -1.69 -39.50
CA LEU A 585 21.36 -0.25 -39.70
C LEU A 585 20.10 0.11 -40.50
N PRO A 586 19.33 1.14 -40.09
CA PRO A 586 18.13 1.60 -40.79
C PRO A 586 18.32 1.96 -42.28
N ASP A 587 19.54 2.26 -42.69
CA ASP A 587 19.87 2.74 -44.04
C ASP A 587 19.85 1.64 -45.12
N ALA A 588 19.77 0.37 -44.73
CA ALA A 588 19.90 -0.73 -45.68
C ALA A 588 18.72 -0.87 -46.66
N GLN A 589 17.50 -0.47 -46.27
CA GLN A 589 16.24 -0.55 -47.05
C GLN A 589 16.11 -1.77 -47.99
N LYS A 590 16.57 -2.95 -47.56
CA LYS A 590 16.67 -4.16 -48.38
C LYS A 590 16.23 -5.39 -47.58
N CYS A 591 15.38 -6.23 -48.17
CA CYS A 591 15.06 -7.54 -47.62
C CYS A 591 16.28 -8.48 -47.71
N THR A 592 16.23 -9.65 -47.06
CA THR A 592 17.35 -10.61 -47.08
C THR A 592 17.76 -10.97 -48.52
N CYS A 593 16.81 -11.14 -49.44
CA CYS A 593 17.15 -11.44 -50.84
C CYS A 593 17.90 -10.29 -51.54
N GLY A 594 17.61 -9.04 -51.16
CA GLY A 594 18.24 -7.84 -51.71
C GLY A 594 19.65 -7.62 -51.15
N LEU A 595 19.91 -8.12 -49.93
CA LEU A 595 21.25 -8.17 -49.34
C LEU A 595 22.09 -9.29 -49.95
N GLU A 596 21.48 -10.45 -50.23
CA GLU A 596 22.15 -11.61 -50.83
C GLU A 596 22.27 -11.53 -52.37
N GLY A 597 21.52 -10.63 -53.01
CA GLY A 597 21.52 -10.45 -54.47
C GLY A 597 20.78 -11.56 -55.23
N ASN A 598 19.82 -12.24 -54.59
CA ASN A 598 19.10 -13.39 -55.12
C ASN A 598 17.58 -13.20 -55.20
N CYS A 599 17.07 -11.96 -55.17
CA CYS A 599 15.65 -11.69 -55.38
C CYS A 599 15.17 -12.20 -56.76
N ILE A 600 13.89 -12.57 -56.84
CA ILE A 600 13.23 -13.11 -58.04
C ILE A 600 13.35 -12.14 -59.22
N ASP A 601 13.31 -10.85 -58.93
CA ASP A 601 13.52 -9.78 -59.89
C ASP A 601 14.65 -8.88 -59.38
N SER A 602 15.75 -8.83 -60.14
CA SER A 602 16.96 -8.08 -59.80
C SER A 602 16.76 -6.56 -59.81
N GLN A 603 15.62 -6.05 -60.30
CA GLN A 603 15.28 -4.63 -60.27
C GLN A 603 14.77 -4.17 -58.90
N TYR A 604 14.37 -5.11 -58.03
CA TYR A 604 13.79 -4.82 -56.72
C TYR A 604 14.67 -5.34 -55.58
N TYR A 605 14.57 -4.68 -54.44
CA TYR A 605 15.31 -5.02 -53.22
C TYR A 605 14.55 -5.97 -52.27
N CYS A 606 13.29 -6.25 -52.59
CA CYS A 606 12.40 -7.20 -51.92
C CYS A 606 11.49 -7.83 -53.00
N ASN A 607 11.17 -9.12 -52.87
CA ASN A 607 10.30 -9.83 -53.80
C ASN A 607 8.87 -9.24 -53.85
N CYS A 608 8.35 -8.77 -52.72
CA CYS A 608 7.04 -8.14 -52.62
C CYS A 608 6.91 -6.84 -53.42
N ASP A 609 8.03 -6.14 -53.65
CA ASP A 609 8.01 -4.86 -54.37
C ASP A 609 7.78 -5.02 -55.88
N ALA A 610 7.91 -6.24 -56.41
CA ALA A 610 7.60 -6.58 -57.80
C ALA A 610 6.08 -6.64 -58.10
N ASP A 611 5.21 -6.42 -57.10
CA ASP A 611 3.75 -6.29 -57.21
C ASP A 611 3.04 -7.43 -57.99
N ARG A 612 3.54 -8.65 -57.85
CA ARG A 612 3.07 -9.82 -58.62
C ARG A 612 1.68 -10.29 -58.18
N ASN A 613 0.94 -10.87 -59.12
CA ASN A 613 -0.36 -11.50 -58.85
C ASN A 613 -0.25 -12.90 -58.21
N GLU A 614 0.96 -13.47 -58.18
CA GLU A 614 1.28 -14.71 -57.49
C GLU A 614 1.82 -14.41 -56.08
N TRP A 615 1.69 -15.37 -55.17
CA TRP A 615 2.25 -15.22 -53.83
C TRP A 615 3.78 -15.23 -53.91
N THR A 616 4.38 -14.17 -53.40
CA THR A 616 5.82 -14.07 -53.18
C THR A 616 6.10 -13.91 -51.70
N SER A 617 7.35 -14.13 -51.28
CA SER A 617 7.75 -14.01 -49.90
C SER A 617 9.10 -13.35 -49.74
N ASP A 618 9.23 -12.58 -48.68
CA ASP A 618 10.48 -11.99 -48.21
C ASP A 618 10.71 -12.38 -46.76
N THR A 619 11.91 -12.84 -46.46
CA THR A 619 12.36 -12.99 -45.07
C THR A 619 13.21 -11.78 -44.72
N VAL A 620 13.06 -11.28 -43.49
CA VAL A 620 13.77 -10.12 -42.99
C VAL A 620 14.28 -10.43 -41.59
N VAL A 621 15.57 -10.20 -41.35
CA VAL A 621 16.17 -10.28 -40.01
C VAL A 621 16.40 -8.87 -39.49
N LEU A 622 15.65 -8.49 -38.46
CA LEU A 622 15.83 -7.23 -37.73
C LEU A 622 16.86 -7.45 -36.63
N SER A 623 17.92 -6.63 -36.57
CA SER A 623 19.00 -6.79 -35.57
C SER A 623 19.38 -5.51 -34.82
N CYS A 624 18.67 -4.40 -35.05
CA CYS A 624 18.83 -3.19 -34.25
C CYS A 624 18.20 -3.39 -32.86
N LYS A 625 19.05 -3.73 -31.89
CA LYS A 625 18.71 -4.00 -30.48
C LYS A 625 17.84 -2.90 -29.86
N GLU A 626 18.10 -1.63 -30.18
CA GLU A 626 17.40 -0.49 -29.57
C GLU A 626 15.91 -0.41 -29.93
N HIS A 627 15.53 -0.97 -31.08
CA HIS A 627 14.17 -0.94 -31.59
C HIS A 627 13.40 -2.24 -31.27
N LEU A 628 14.09 -3.37 -31.05
CA LEU A 628 13.47 -4.67 -30.76
C LEU A 628 12.94 -4.77 -29.32
N PRO A 629 11.94 -5.63 -29.05
CA PRO A 629 11.21 -6.50 -29.99
C PRO A 629 10.12 -5.81 -30.82
N VAL A 630 9.71 -6.47 -31.91
CA VAL A 630 8.55 -6.05 -32.72
C VAL A 630 7.26 -6.30 -31.94
N THR A 631 6.46 -5.24 -31.75
CA THR A 631 5.14 -5.30 -31.09
C THR A 631 3.99 -5.14 -32.08
N ARG A 632 4.22 -4.50 -33.23
CA ARG A 632 3.21 -4.24 -34.24
C ARG A 632 3.78 -4.23 -35.66
N VAL A 633 3.00 -4.67 -36.62
CA VAL A 633 3.28 -4.52 -38.06
C VAL A 633 2.05 -3.95 -38.75
N VAL A 634 2.26 -3.01 -39.68
CA VAL A 634 1.22 -2.33 -40.45
C VAL A 634 1.56 -2.38 -41.93
N MET A 635 0.53 -2.62 -42.75
CA MET A 635 0.63 -2.69 -44.21
C MET A 635 -0.62 -2.10 -44.83
N THR A 636 -0.52 -0.87 -45.32
CA THR A 636 -1.65 -0.17 -45.93
C THR A 636 -1.87 -0.59 -47.38
N ASP A 637 -0.83 -1.05 -48.08
CA ASP A 637 -0.93 -1.47 -49.49
C ASP A 637 -1.83 -2.69 -49.72
N ALA A 638 -2.08 -3.48 -48.66
CA ALA A 638 -3.02 -4.61 -48.66
C ALA A 638 -4.51 -4.18 -48.74
N GLY A 639 -4.78 -2.87 -48.82
CA GLY A 639 -6.10 -2.30 -49.07
C GLY A 639 -6.52 -2.26 -50.54
N ARG A 640 -5.60 -2.50 -51.50
CA ARG A 640 -5.91 -2.45 -52.93
C ARG A 640 -6.80 -3.63 -53.39
N PRO A 641 -7.63 -3.47 -54.44
CA PRO A 641 -8.39 -4.58 -54.99
C PRO A 641 -7.49 -5.76 -55.39
N HIS A 642 -7.81 -6.96 -54.90
CA HIS A 642 -7.03 -8.20 -55.08
C HIS A 642 -5.65 -8.23 -54.41
N SER A 643 -5.38 -7.29 -53.51
CA SER A 643 -4.20 -7.25 -52.67
C SER A 643 -4.39 -8.13 -51.43
N GLU A 644 -3.39 -8.96 -51.12
CA GLU A 644 -3.37 -9.76 -49.91
C GLU A 644 -1.96 -9.76 -49.32
N ALA A 645 -1.86 -9.68 -48.00
CA ALA A 645 -0.60 -9.80 -47.29
C ALA A 645 -0.76 -10.71 -46.08
N ALA A 646 0.31 -11.39 -45.70
CA ALA A 646 0.34 -12.23 -44.52
C ALA A 646 1.74 -12.25 -43.89
N TYR A 647 1.83 -12.41 -42.58
CA TYR A 647 3.09 -12.30 -41.84
C TYR A 647 3.25 -13.43 -40.86
N THR A 648 4.52 -13.81 -40.63
CA THR A 648 4.92 -14.69 -39.54
C THR A 648 6.10 -14.05 -38.81
N LEU A 649 5.95 -13.81 -37.51
CA LEU A 649 7.02 -13.25 -36.68
C LEU A 649 7.66 -14.39 -35.86
N GLY A 650 9.00 -14.46 -35.89
CA GLY A 650 9.79 -15.37 -35.07
C GLY A 650 10.00 -14.83 -33.65
N PRO A 651 10.45 -15.67 -32.71
CA PRO A 651 10.73 -15.23 -31.34
C PRO A 651 11.82 -14.15 -31.31
N LEU A 652 11.81 -13.34 -30.25
CA LEU A 652 12.94 -12.45 -29.97
C LEU A 652 14.11 -13.32 -29.53
N LEU A 653 15.22 -13.26 -30.26
CA LEU A 653 16.45 -14.00 -29.98
C LEU A 653 17.54 -13.03 -29.50
N CYS A 654 17.93 -13.12 -28.24
CA CYS A 654 18.99 -12.30 -27.65
C CYS A 654 20.17 -13.18 -27.23
N GLN A 655 21.40 -12.72 -27.42
CA GLN A 655 22.62 -13.47 -27.13
C GLN A 655 23.59 -12.67 -26.25
N GLY A 656 24.20 -13.37 -25.29
CA GLY A 656 25.22 -12.84 -24.39
C GLY A 656 24.66 -11.98 -23.25
N ASP A 657 25.57 -11.49 -22.41
CA ASP A 657 25.36 -10.64 -21.24
C ASP A 657 26.27 -9.42 -21.23
#